data_AF-A0A5D3FUS3-F1
#
_entry.id   AF-A0A5D3FUS3-F1
#
_cell.length_a   1.000
_cell.length_b   1.000
_cell.length_c   1.000
_cell.angle_alpha   90.00
_cell.angle_beta   90.00
_cell.angle_gamma   90.00
#
_symmetry.space_group_name_H-M   'P 1'
#
loop_
_entity.id
_entity.type
_entity.pdbx_description
1 polymer ?
#
loop_
_entity_poly.entity_id
_entity_poly.type
_entity_poly.pdbx_seq_one_letter_code
_entity_poly.pdbx_strand_id
1 'polypeptide(L)'
;MTLTSTTKRTEKADAPPLLIHPIGGGDLGWPPLATSPAPIDFHGGPDDRRPLRKVFDGLTETGTEISGLLLIGTTNVHGPSQRPFVEHAQAMKELLSSEEGLCGRTFPKDDVHIAQVSEPTVRHSVKAMKPELTALAPGECLLTSGAGSYALGAGVLLAGIETGVPMTLLPVDEPSAAYRLRDLIDPHDTLRNWLLRHRFWDELAAVDPPNADLWRLLAARQRADISLAEATAPSPRFNQGRLTKFAELWPTVQAAFYERLARGEAIDNSLLRAWFTQRISKPSKKEAATVSASAERVLDDLARKLSDPEQRGGAALIKDARRRLSPVPQARHAALVGDAEFIDFFEKSASHEAHLVPPGARRLPGSLLANADQWEQGDLVPALVEQCGLTAWPVLGTGDVLVLMCVGMVTKDDPNDKEGHAAVRQVIDWASRRRSALARPGRIRLRLLASGETMERAGSWVTLAKSTAPAGSLDAAVLGPFSTEPGDAADINAALLAELAKAEPTGLYGSTSLRDVDEVLLVINSGKPVTVNGMVAAGVQWSLNAACPLRVAELGRDRALRTVINEAGLTLCRLGMDARLARLASSAVRRLDTRTAWQLLANGSPALTDARDAAARLHRDLYGHANATTSMDARCKAACRRLELIAHVLADEPWPACYTAVEVLRPGLFGWAEWTALRQRFAPLRKLNAYRNETPYAHLLDRLREGRAGQAAKARKRPPASQVILEELRGCVGAFQELRSPRSRQSEPDRELVTRHTRLCEQLEKLGEDAR
;
A
#
# COMPACT_ATOMS: atom_id res chain seq x y z
N MET A 1 -22.85 -37.52 10.24
CA MET A 1 -23.23 -37.86 8.85
C MET A 1 -22.87 -36.68 7.98
N THR A 2 -21.90 -36.87 7.09
CA THR A 2 -21.21 -35.79 6.37
C THR A 2 -21.62 -35.83 4.91
N LEU A 3 -22.21 -34.74 4.41
CA LEU A 3 -22.49 -34.56 2.98
C LEU A 3 -21.48 -33.56 2.41
N THR A 4 -20.35 -34.09 1.95
CA THR A 4 -19.34 -33.33 1.21
C THR A 4 -19.81 -33.11 -0.22
N SER A 5 -20.26 -31.89 -0.53
CA SER A 5 -20.56 -31.47 -1.90
C SER A 5 -19.27 -31.20 -2.68
N THR A 6 -18.66 -32.26 -3.21
CA THR A 6 -17.53 -32.14 -4.15
C THR A 6 -18.03 -31.71 -5.54
N THR A 7 -18.11 -30.40 -5.79
CA THR A 7 -18.13 -29.88 -7.16
C THR A 7 -16.78 -30.14 -7.79
N LYS A 8 -16.65 -31.26 -8.51
CA LYS A 8 -15.50 -31.54 -9.38
C LYS A 8 -15.34 -30.40 -10.39
N ARG A 9 -14.34 -29.54 -10.18
CA ARG A 9 -13.72 -28.80 -11.28
C ARG A 9 -13.12 -29.88 -12.19
N THR A 10 -13.55 -29.95 -13.45
CA THR A 10 -12.92 -30.83 -14.42
C THR A 10 -11.53 -30.27 -14.73
N GLU A 11 -10.52 -30.83 -14.07
CA GLU A 11 -9.13 -30.66 -14.47
C GLU A 11 -9.02 -31.07 -15.94
N LYS A 12 -8.68 -30.10 -16.81
CA LYS A 12 -8.01 -30.45 -18.06
C LYS A 12 -6.75 -31.20 -17.66
N ALA A 13 -6.39 -32.27 -18.38
CA ALA A 13 -5.07 -32.85 -18.22
C ALA A 13 -4.03 -31.73 -18.39
N ASP A 14 -3.16 -31.57 -17.38
CA ASP A 14 -2.19 -30.48 -17.37
C ASP A 14 -1.28 -30.62 -18.60
N ALA A 15 -1.37 -29.64 -19.50
CA ALA A 15 -0.47 -29.57 -20.64
C ALA A 15 0.96 -29.36 -20.12
N PRO A 16 1.98 -30.00 -20.71
CA PRO A 16 3.37 -29.82 -20.29
C PRO A 16 3.76 -28.33 -20.25
N PRO A 17 4.58 -27.89 -19.28
CA PRO A 17 4.88 -26.48 -19.09
C PRO A 17 5.71 -25.90 -20.26
N LEU A 18 5.56 -24.60 -20.50
CA LEU A 18 6.35 -23.86 -21.47
C LEU A 18 7.72 -23.53 -20.87
N LEU A 19 8.82 -23.94 -21.51
CA LEU A 19 10.16 -23.53 -21.06
C LEU A 19 10.45 -22.10 -21.55
N ILE A 20 10.92 -21.23 -20.67
CA ILE A 20 11.32 -19.85 -20.98
C ILE A 20 12.81 -19.69 -20.66
N HIS A 21 13.59 -19.28 -21.67
CA HIS A 21 15.04 -19.23 -21.58
C HIS A 21 15.61 -17.86 -21.98
N PRO A 22 16.14 -17.06 -21.03
CA PRO A 22 16.92 -15.87 -21.33
C PRO A 22 18.28 -16.24 -21.93
N ILE A 23 18.52 -15.85 -23.18
CA ILE A 23 19.80 -16.15 -23.86
C ILE A 23 20.91 -15.23 -23.31
N GLY A 24 22.09 -15.79 -23.08
CA GLY A 24 23.29 -15.04 -22.71
C GLY A 24 24.54 -15.53 -23.43
N GLY A 25 25.69 -14.93 -23.10
CA GLY A 25 26.98 -15.29 -23.71
C GLY A 25 27.36 -16.77 -23.52
N GLY A 26 26.94 -17.40 -22.41
CA GLY A 26 27.17 -18.83 -22.17
C GLY A 26 26.47 -19.74 -23.18
N ASP A 27 25.28 -19.36 -23.68
CA ASP A 27 24.58 -20.11 -24.74
C ASP A 27 25.28 -19.99 -26.10
N LEU A 28 26.13 -18.96 -26.27
CA LEU A 28 26.96 -18.74 -27.46
C LEU A 28 28.37 -19.35 -27.32
N GLY A 29 28.66 -19.99 -26.18
CA GLY A 29 29.96 -20.56 -25.84
C GLY A 29 31.01 -19.57 -25.32
N TRP A 30 30.61 -18.35 -24.92
CA TRP A 30 31.55 -17.36 -24.39
C TRP A 30 31.78 -17.52 -22.89
N PRO A 31 33.03 -17.32 -22.42
CA PRO A 31 33.32 -17.35 -20.99
C PRO A 31 32.62 -16.19 -20.24
N PRO A 32 32.36 -16.35 -18.93
CA PRO A 32 31.82 -15.26 -18.12
C PRO A 32 32.67 -13.98 -18.23
N LEU A 33 32.00 -12.83 -18.38
CA LEU A 33 32.63 -11.51 -18.54
C LEU A 33 33.52 -11.36 -19.80
N ALA A 34 33.28 -12.15 -20.86
CA ALA A 34 33.97 -11.96 -22.14
C ALA A 34 33.85 -10.51 -22.66
N THR A 35 34.99 -9.89 -22.99
CA THR A 35 35.09 -8.51 -23.49
C THR A 35 35.39 -8.42 -25.00
N SER A 36 35.79 -9.53 -25.62
CA SER A 36 36.15 -9.63 -27.05
C SER A 36 35.27 -10.66 -27.77
N PRO A 37 34.87 -10.43 -29.04
CA PRO A 37 34.12 -11.41 -29.82
C PRO A 37 34.90 -12.72 -29.97
N ALA A 38 34.21 -13.83 -29.73
CA ALA A 38 34.69 -15.19 -30.01
C ALA A 38 33.70 -15.89 -30.96
N PRO A 39 34.13 -16.94 -31.68
CA PRO A 39 33.23 -17.77 -32.48
C PRO A 39 32.02 -18.23 -31.65
N ILE A 40 30.85 -18.32 -32.30
CA ILE A 40 29.64 -18.81 -31.67
C ILE A 40 29.64 -20.34 -31.78
N ASP A 41 29.46 -21.01 -30.66
CA ASP A 41 29.25 -22.46 -30.60
C ASP A 41 28.08 -22.79 -29.67
N PHE A 42 26.94 -23.12 -30.27
CA PHE A 42 25.72 -23.47 -29.57
C PHE A 42 25.74 -24.88 -28.96
N HIS A 43 26.63 -25.78 -29.41
CA HIS A 43 26.61 -27.20 -29.02
C HIS A 43 27.53 -27.51 -27.83
N GLY A 44 28.76 -26.99 -27.86
CA GLY A 44 29.75 -27.13 -26.79
C GLY A 44 30.34 -28.52 -26.57
N GLY A 45 31.47 -28.55 -25.88
CA GLY A 45 32.04 -29.76 -25.29
C GLY A 45 31.31 -30.22 -24.01
N PRO A 46 31.74 -31.33 -23.38
CA PRO A 46 31.18 -31.80 -22.12
C PRO A 46 31.43 -30.87 -20.92
N ASP A 47 32.63 -30.27 -20.86
CA ASP A 47 33.07 -29.39 -19.76
C ASP A 47 32.62 -27.93 -19.92
N ASP A 48 31.86 -27.66 -20.97
CA ASP A 48 31.54 -26.34 -21.47
C ASP A 48 30.27 -25.78 -20.80
N ARG A 49 30.29 -24.53 -20.33
CA ARG A 49 29.11 -23.92 -19.70
C ARG A 49 28.07 -23.53 -20.76
N ARG A 50 27.26 -24.49 -21.22
CA ARG A 50 26.12 -24.30 -22.13
C ARG A 50 24.77 -24.37 -21.37
N PRO A 51 24.16 -23.22 -21.00
CA PRO A 51 22.98 -23.21 -20.13
C PRO A 51 21.78 -23.99 -20.67
N LEU A 52 21.40 -23.78 -21.94
CA LEU A 52 20.28 -24.50 -22.54
C LEU A 52 20.50 -26.03 -22.60
N ARG A 53 21.75 -26.46 -22.85
CA ARG A 53 22.12 -27.88 -22.88
C ARG A 53 21.93 -28.53 -21.51
N LYS A 54 22.53 -27.95 -20.45
CA LYS A 54 22.36 -28.44 -19.07
C LYS A 54 20.90 -28.56 -18.68
N VAL A 55 20.08 -27.58 -19.09
CA VAL A 55 18.63 -27.58 -18.86
C VAL A 55 17.94 -28.74 -19.59
N PHE A 56 18.24 -28.99 -20.88
CA PHE A 56 17.66 -30.13 -21.59
C PHE A 56 18.13 -31.48 -21.07
N ASP A 57 19.41 -31.61 -20.72
CA ASP A 57 19.98 -32.83 -20.14
C ASP A 57 19.29 -33.12 -18.79
N GLY A 58 19.25 -32.16 -17.87
CA GLY A 58 18.57 -32.31 -16.57
C GLY A 58 17.05 -32.50 -16.64
N LEU A 59 16.35 -31.86 -17.60
CA LEU A 59 14.92 -32.14 -17.83
C LEU A 59 14.69 -33.57 -18.36
N THR A 60 15.68 -34.15 -19.04
CA THR A 60 15.63 -35.56 -19.46
C THR A 60 15.87 -36.49 -18.27
N GLU A 61 16.84 -36.17 -17.42
CA GLU A 61 17.13 -36.92 -16.18
C GLU A 61 15.95 -36.92 -15.19
N THR A 62 15.24 -35.79 -15.05
CA THR A 62 14.04 -35.68 -14.20
C THR A 62 12.76 -36.21 -14.86
N GLY A 63 12.80 -36.65 -16.12
CA GLY A 63 11.61 -37.07 -16.87
C GLY A 63 10.58 -35.95 -17.08
N THR A 64 11.01 -34.69 -17.09
CA THR A 64 10.12 -33.53 -17.23
C THR A 64 9.91 -33.18 -18.70
N GLU A 65 8.69 -33.41 -19.20
CA GLU A 65 8.28 -32.97 -20.52
C GLU A 65 7.99 -31.45 -20.54
N ILE A 66 8.13 -30.82 -21.72
CA ILE A 66 7.82 -29.40 -21.95
C ILE A 66 7.06 -29.25 -23.26
N SER A 67 6.10 -28.32 -23.32
CA SER A 67 5.24 -28.16 -24.50
C SER A 67 5.87 -27.35 -25.63
N GLY A 68 6.97 -26.65 -25.34
CA GLY A 68 7.62 -25.73 -26.27
C GLY A 68 8.68 -24.89 -25.56
N LEU A 69 9.22 -23.91 -26.29
CA LEU A 69 10.29 -23.04 -25.83
C LEU A 69 10.02 -21.58 -26.20
N LEU A 70 10.14 -20.66 -25.24
CA LEU A 70 10.12 -19.22 -25.44
C LEU A 70 11.52 -18.65 -25.16
N LEU A 71 12.26 -18.38 -26.24
CA LEU A 71 13.58 -17.76 -26.18
C LEU A 71 13.46 -16.25 -25.97
N ILE A 72 14.28 -15.68 -25.09
CA ILE A 72 14.30 -14.23 -24.85
C ILE A 72 15.63 -13.68 -25.36
N GLY A 73 15.55 -12.86 -26.42
CA GLY A 73 16.69 -12.18 -27.02
C GLY A 73 16.56 -10.67 -26.92
N THR A 74 17.65 -9.98 -26.57
CA THR A 74 17.65 -8.52 -26.59
C THR A 74 17.91 -7.95 -27.98
N THR A 75 17.31 -6.80 -28.30
CA THR A 75 17.48 -6.11 -29.59
C THR A 75 18.62 -5.09 -29.59
N ASN A 76 19.19 -4.77 -28.43
CA ASN A 76 20.37 -3.92 -28.32
C ASN A 76 21.67 -4.69 -28.55
N VAL A 77 22.67 -4.01 -29.12
CA VAL A 77 24.03 -4.54 -29.24
C VAL A 77 24.80 -4.21 -27.96
N HIS A 78 25.30 -5.22 -27.26
CA HIS A 78 26.00 -5.11 -25.98
C HIS A 78 27.12 -6.14 -25.86
N GLY A 79 28.18 -5.75 -25.14
CA GLY A 79 29.35 -6.61 -24.92
C GLY A 79 30.07 -6.96 -26.22
N PRO A 80 30.69 -8.15 -26.31
CA PRO A 80 31.58 -8.51 -27.41
C PRO A 80 30.89 -8.79 -28.75
N SER A 81 29.57 -8.96 -28.80
CA SER A 81 28.88 -9.27 -30.05
C SER A 81 28.70 -8.03 -30.93
N GLN A 82 28.89 -8.19 -32.23
CA GLN A 82 28.41 -7.22 -33.22
C GLN A 82 26.92 -7.38 -33.56
N ARG A 83 26.27 -8.46 -33.09
CA ARG A 83 24.86 -8.77 -33.34
C ARG A 83 24.05 -8.77 -32.03
N PRO A 84 22.79 -8.29 -32.04
CA PRO A 84 21.91 -8.37 -30.89
C PRO A 84 21.50 -9.82 -30.57
N PHE A 85 21.18 -10.12 -29.31
CA PHE A 85 20.82 -11.48 -28.88
C PHE A 85 19.56 -12.05 -29.55
N VAL A 86 18.68 -11.19 -30.07
CA VAL A 86 17.51 -11.61 -30.87
C VAL A 86 17.90 -12.31 -32.18
N GLU A 87 19.03 -11.96 -32.81
CA GLU A 87 19.52 -12.67 -34.01
C GLU A 87 20.04 -14.07 -33.67
N HIS A 88 20.70 -14.21 -32.51
CA HIS A 88 21.13 -15.51 -32.02
C HIS A 88 19.93 -16.39 -31.61
N ALA A 89 18.87 -15.78 -31.04
CA ALA A 89 17.61 -16.46 -30.76
C ALA A 89 16.96 -17.04 -32.03
N GLN A 90 17.03 -16.30 -33.14
CA GLN A 90 16.52 -16.75 -34.44
C GLN A 90 17.32 -17.95 -34.98
N ALA A 91 18.65 -17.90 -34.92
CA ALA A 91 19.50 -19.04 -35.30
C ALA A 91 19.26 -20.27 -34.41
N MET A 92 19.11 -20.08 -33.09
CA MET A 92 18.76 -21.17 -32.17
C MET A 92 17.37 -21.75 -32.48
N LYS A 93 16.37 -20.92 -32.81
CA LYS A 93 15.04 -21.39 -33.23
C LYS A 93 15.12 -22.23 -34.52
N GLU A 94 15.92 -21.81 -35.49
CA GLU A 94 16.11 -22.54 -36.75
C GLU A 94 16.73 -23.93 -36.51
N LEU A 95 17.76 -24.03 -35.65
CA LEU A 95 18.34 -25.31 -35.24
C LEU A 95 17.36 -26.19 -34.45
N LEU A 96 16.65 -25.63 -33.46
CA LEU A 96 15.63 -26.34 -32.67
C LEU A 96 14.47 -26.86 -33.53
N SER A 97 14.21 -26.26 -34.69
CA SER A 97 13.15 -26.65 -35.63
C SER A 97 13.66 -27.51 -36.80
N SER A 98 14.94 -27.89 -36.81
CA SER A 98 15.55 -28.71 -37.88
C SER A 98 15.54 -30.21 -37.52
N GLU A 99 15.92 -31.06 -38.46
CA GLU A 99 16.14 -32.50 -38.19
C GLU A 99 17.39 -32.76 -37.34
N GLU A 100 18.38 -31.86 -37.36
CA GLU A 100 19.60 -31.95 -36.56
C GLU A 100 19.35 -31.56 -35.10
N GLY A 101 18.40 -30.64 -34.86
CA GLY A 101 18.05 -30.13 -33.55
C GLY A 101 19.12 -29.24 -32.92
N LEU A 102 18.90 -28.89 -31.65
CA LEU A 102 19.88 -28.21 -30.81
C LEU A 102 19.96 -28.88 -29.44
N CYS A 103 21.18 -29.15 -28.97
CA CYS A 103 21.43 -29.81 -27.68
C CYS A 103 20.63 -31.12 -27.51
N GLY A 104 20.50 -31.91 -28.58
CA GLY A 104 19.81 -33.20 -28.57
C GLY A 104 18.27 -33.13 -28.58
N ARG A 105 17.66 -31.96 -28.76
CA ARG A 105 16.19 -31.81 -28.86
C ARG A 105 15.76 -31.10 -30.15
N THR A 106 14.57 -31.48 -30.62
CA THR A 106 13.85 -30.89 -31.75
C THR A 106 12.42 -30.53 -31.31
N PHE A 107 11.84 -29.51 -31.93
CA PHE A 107 10.50 -29.01 -31.65
C PHE A 107 9.78 -28.63 -32.95
N PRO A 108 8.43 -28.74 -33.01
CA PRO A 108 7.66 -28.12 -34.07
C PRO A 108 7.91 -26.61 -34.12
N LYS A 109 7.98 -26.06 -35.34
CA LYS A 109 8.33 -24.64 -35.59
C LYS A 109 7.41 -23.63 -34.88
N ASP A 110 6.16 -24.03 -34.64
CA ASP A 110 5.14 -23.22 -33.99
C ASP A 110 5.23 -23.27 -32.45
N ASP A 111 5.95 -24.25 -31.88
CA ASP A 111 6.16 -24.41 -30.44
C ASP A 111 7.45 -23.72 -29.93
N VAL A 112 8.23 -23.13 -30.85
CA VAL A 112 9.43 -22.33 -30.51
C VAL A 112 9.13 -20.85 -30.76
N HIS A 113 9.06 -20.05 -29.72
CA HIS A 113 8.74 -18.62 -29.77
C HIS A 113 9.97 -17.75 -29.42
N ILE A 114 9.95 -16.48 -29.83
CA ILE A 114 11.01 -15.51 -29.51
C ILE A 114 10.38 -14.22 -28.98
N ALA A 115 10.60 -13.92 -27.70
CA ALA A 115 10.29 -12.62 -27.11
C ALA A 115 11.43 -11.63 -27.34
N GLN A 116 11.11 -10.49 -27.97
CA GLN A 116 12.08 -9.43 -28.25
C GLN A 116 12.09 -8.39 -27.12
N VAL A 117 13.25 -8.17 -26.50
CA VAL A 117 13.39 -7.22 -25.38
C VAL A 117 14.35 -6.09 -25.74
N SER A 118 13.98 -4.83 -25.51
CA SER A 118 14.78 -3.69 -25.98
C SER A 118 16.16 -3.58 -25.35
N GLU A 119 16.27 -3.80 -24.04
CA GLU A 119 17.51 -3.75 -23.25
C GLU A 119 17.44 -4.82 -22.15
N PRO A 120 18.57 -5.37 -21.63
CA PRO A 120 18.60 -6.46 -20.66
C PRO A 120 18.21 -6.04 -19.23
N THR A 121 17.05 -5.40 -19.08
CA THR A 121 16.52 -4.85 -17.84
C THR A 121 15.14 -5.41 -17.50
N VAL A 122 14.80 -5.41 -16.22
CA VAL A 122 13.55 -5.94 -15.66
C VAL A 122 12.34 -5.27 -16.32
N ARG A 123 12.36 -3.93 -16.41
CA ARG A 123 11.25 -3.15 -16.97
C ARG A 123 10.97 -3.49 -18.44
N HIS A 124 12.00 -3.66 -19.25
CA HIS A 124 11.82 -4.00 -20.67
C HIS A 124 11.34 -5.45 -20.83
N SER A 125 11.87 -6.38 -20.02
CA SER A 125 11.38 -7.76 -19.97
C SER A 125 9.90 -7.83 -19.58
N VAL A 126 9.47 -7.21 -18.48
CA VAL A 126 8.04 -7.17 -18.06
C VAL A 126 7.14 -6.63 -19.17
N LYS A 127 7.57 -5.58 -19.89
CA LYS A 127 6.78 -4.97 -20.97
C LYS A 127 6.61 -5.92 -22.16
N ALA A 128 7.64 -6.68 -22.52
CA ALA A 128 7.61 -7.62 -23.65
C ALA A 128 6.90 -8.94 -23.30
N MET A 129 7.14 -9.48 -22.11
CA MET A 129 6.66 -10.82 -21.74
C MET A 129 5.16 -10.88 -21.42
N LYS A 130 4.54 -9.79 -20.96
CA LYS A 130 3.10 -9.75 -20.65
C LYS A 130 2.21 -10.08 -21.86
N PRO A 131 2.36 -9.42 -23.04
CA PRO A 131 1.66 -9.82 -24.26
C PRO A 131 1.86 -11.30 -24.61
N GLU A 132 3.09 -11.79 -24.61
CA GLU A 132 3.41 -13.18 -24.98
C GLU A 132 2.73 -14.20 -24.06
N LEU A 133 2.86 -14.04 -22.73
CA LEU A 133 2.20 -14.92 -21.76
C LEU A 133 0.67 -14.85 -21.84
N THR A 134 0.10 -13.69 -22.20
CA THR A 134 -1.35 -13.53 -22.40
C THR A 134 -1.82 -14.18 -23.69
N ALA A 135 -1.03 -14.12 -24.77
CA ALA A 135 -1.36 -14.67 -26.08
C ALA A 135 -1.20 -16.19 -26.13
N LEU A 136 -0.14 -16.73 -25.52
CA LEU A 136 0.12 -18.17 -25.43
C LEU A 136 -0.76 -18.85 -24.37
N ALA A 137 -1.16 -18.12 -23.32
CA ALA A 137 -1.97 -18.61 -22.20
C ALA A 137 -1.52 -19.99 -21.63
N PRO A 138 -0.22 -20.19 -21.32
CA PRO A 138 0.30 -21.47 -20.84
C PRO A 138 -0.27 -21.82 -19.46
N GLY A 139 -0.48 -23.11 -19.21
CA GLY A 139 -0.93 -23.60 -17.89
C GLY A 139 0.13 -23.43 -16.81
N GLU A 140 1.40 -23.56 -17.17
CA GLU A 140 2.58 -23.31 -16.34
C GLU A 140 3.79 -22.98 -17.24
N CYS A 141 4.74 -22.22 -16.70
CA CYS A 141 6.05 -21.98 -17.29
C CYS A 141 7.20 -22.46 -16.40
N LEU A 142 8.21 -23.09 -17.00
CA LEU A 142 9.54 -23.26 -16.41
C LEU A 142 10.41 -22.09 -16.85
N LEU A 143 11.07 -21.38 -15.94
CA LEU A 143 11.97 -20.26 -16.22
C LEU A 143 13.39 -20.61 -15.81
N THR A 144 14.32 -20.62 -16.75
CA THR A 144 15.73 -20.92 -16.44
C THR A 144 16.36 -19.81 -15.60
N SER A 145 17.03 -20.20 -14.51
CA SER A 145 17.69 -19.29 -13.57
C SER A 145 19.19 -19.51 -13.60
N GLY A 146 19.94 -18.44 -13.88
CA GLY A 146 21.39 -18.48 -14.13
C GLY A 146 21.80 -18.49 -15.60
N ALA A 147 20.83 -18.50 -16.54
CA ALA A 147 21.02 -18.18 -17.95
C ALA A 147 20.80 -16.68 -18.21
N GLY A 148 21.38 -16.16 -19.29
CA GLY A 148 21.17 -14.78 -19.74
C GLY A 148 21.52 -13.69 -18.73
N SER A 149 20.88 -12.53 -18.88
CA SER A 149 20.85 -11.50 -17.84
C SER A 149 19.81 -11.88 -16.78
N TYR A 150 20.20 -11.90 -15.51
CA TYR A 150 19.27 -12.15 -14.40
C TYR A 150 18.08 -11.17 -14.42
N ALA A 151 18.30 -9.92 -14.83
CA ALA A 151 17.26 -8.90 -14.95
C ALA A 151 16.17 -9.28 -15.97
N LEU A 152 16.51 -10.03 -17.04
CA LEU A 152 15.51 -10.55 -17.97
C LEU A 152 14.63 -11.60 -17.29
N GLY A 153 15.23 -12.61 -16.65
CA GLY A 153 14.50 -13.65 -15.92
C GLY A 153 13.63 -13.11 -14.79
N ALA A 154 14.16 -12.19 -13.98
CA ALA A 154 13.37 -11.49 -12.97
C ALA A 154 12.16 -10.73 -13.56
N GLY A 155 12.32 -10.15 -14.76
CA GLY A 155 11.22 -9.53 -15.49
C GLY A 155 10.18 -10.52 -16.06
N VAL A 156 10.59 -11.74 -16.42
CA VAL A 156 9.66 -12.84 -16.79
C VAL A 156 8.86 -13.28 -15.58
N LEU A 157 9.55 -13.52 -14.46
CA LEU A 157 8.93 -13.91 -13.20
C LEU A 157 7.87 -12.88 -12.77
N LEU A 158 8.21 -11.60 -12.86
CA LEU A 158 7.28 -10.47 -12.66
C LEU A 158 6.11 -10.46 -13.66
N ALA A 159 6.35 -10.77 -14.93
CA ALA A 159 5.30 -10.82 -15.94
C ALA A 159 4.31 -11.97 -15.68
N GLY A 160 4.80 -13.19 -15.38
CA GLY A 160 3.95 -14.33 -15.01
C GLY A 160 3.12 -14.06 -13.76
N ILE A 161 3.75 -13.45 -12.76
CA ILE A 161 3.11 -12.90 -11.56
C ILE A 161 1.94 -11.95 -11.89
N GLU A 162 2.13 -11.02 -12.83
CA GLU A 162 1.10 -10.05 -13.21
C GLU A 162 0.04 -10.59 -14.18
N THR A 163 0.33 -11.69 -14.89
CA THR A 163 -0.64 -12.39 -15.77
C THR A 163 -1.33 -13.57 -15.09
N GLY A 164 -0.94 -13.93 -13.86
CA GLY A 164 -1.47 -15.09 -13.14
C GLY A 164 -0.93 -16.45 -13.62
N VAL A 165 0.08 -16.46 -14.50
CA VAL A 165 0.71 -17.68 -15.00
C VAL A 165 1.63 -18.28 -13.94
N PRO A 166 1.47 -19.57 -13.56
CA PRO A 166 2.40 -20.25 -12.65
C PRO A 166 3.83 -20.29 -13.20
N MET A 167 4.79 -19.89 -12.36
CA MET A 167 6.21 -19.83 -12.70
C MET A 167 7.03 -20.75 -11.79
N THR A 168 7.68 -21.76 -12.37
CA THR A 168 8.71 -22.58 -11.72
C THR A 168 10.09 -22.07 -12.14
N LEU A 169 10.97 -21.79 -11.18
CA LEU A 169 12.37 -21.46 -11.42
C LEU A 169 13.17 -22.75 -11.56
N LEU A 170 13.96 -22.83 -12.63
CA LEU A 170 14.75 -24.00 -13.00
C LEU A 170 16.24 -23.62 -12.96
N PRO A 171 17.01 -23.99 -11.92
CA PRO A 171 18.43 -23.67 -11.84
C PRO A 171 19.21 -24.35 -12.96
N VAL A 172 19.96 -23.57 -13.75
CA VAL A 172 20.73 -24.09 -14.90
C VAL A 172 21.75 -25.15 -14.52
N ASP A 173 22.39 -24.99 -13.37
CA ASP A 173 23.47 -25.87 -12.93
C ASP A 173 22.95 -27.11 -12.15
N GLU A 174 21.66 -27.16 -11.80
CA GLU A 174 20.98 -28.31 -11.18
C GLU A 174 19.45 -28.28 -11.45
N PRO A 175 18.99 -28.74 -12.63
CA PRO A 175 17.56 -28.66 -13.00
C PRO A 175 16.62 -29.50 -12.11
N SER A 176 17.13 -30.52 -11.43
CA SER A 176 16.41 -31.29 -10.41
C SER A 176 15.98 -30.45 -9.20
N ALA A 177 16.68 -29.35 -8.92
CA ALA A 177 16.37 -28.41 -7.85
C ALA A 177 15.35 -27.32 -8.28
N ALA A 178 14.35 -27.69 -9.08
CA ALA A 178 13.29 -26.78 -9.52
C ALA A 178 12.34 -26.38 -8.37
N TYR A 179 11.94 -25.11 -8.29
CA TYR A 179 10.99 -24.62 -7.26
C TYR A 179 10.14 -23.45 -7.76
N ARG A 180 8.93 -23.30 -7.21
CA ARG A 180 8.08 -22.12 -7.42
C ARG A 180 8.21 -21.18 -6.22
N LEU A 181 8.26 -19.87 -6.47
CA LEU A 181 8.24 -18.89 -5.36
C LEU A 181 7.01 -19.03 -4.47
N ARG A 182 5.84 -19.38 -5.03
CA ARG A 182 4.61 -19.58 -4.25
C ARG A 182 4.72 -20.75 -3.25
N ASP A 183 5.52 -21.77 -3.58
CA ASP A 183 5.70 -22.96 -2.75
C ASP A 183 6.70 -22.68 -1.60
N LEU A 184 7.49 -21.59 -1.70
CA LEU A 184 8.39 -21.08 -0.65
C LEU A 184 7.74 -20.04 0.29
N ILE A 185 6.52 -19.59 0.00
CA ILE A 185 5.82 -18.54 0.75
C ILE A 185 4.64 -19.15 1.50
N ASP A 186 4.61 -19.02 2.83
CA ASP A 186 3.39 -19.27 3.60
C ASP A 186 2.42 -18.07 3.48
N PRO A 187 1.21 -18.23 2.91
CA PRO A 187 0.24 -17.16 2.76
C PRO A 187 -0.62 -16.90 4.01
N HIS A 188 -0.36 -17.58 5.15
CA HIS A 188 -1.20 -17.51 6.35
C HIS A 188 -1.41 -16.08 6.87
N ASP A 189 -2.63 -15.79 7.34
CA ASP A 189 -3.03 -14.53 8.00
C ASP A 189 -2.80 -13.20 7.29
N THR A 190 -2.33 -13.22 6.04
CA THR A 190 -1.99 -12.03 5.24
C THR A 190 -3.09 -10.96 5.20
N LEU A 191 -4.36 -11.34 5.01
CA LEU A 191 -5.48 -10.39 5.06
C LEU A 191 -5.70 -9.82 6.47
N ARG A 192 -5.66 -10.68 7.50
CA ARG A 192 -5.92 -10.30 8.88
C ARG A 192 -4.86 -9.32 9.39
N ASN A 193 -3.59 -9.64 9.16
CA ASN A 193 -2.46 -8.76 9.49
C ASN A 193 -2.53 -7.44 8.72
N TRP A 194 -2.92 -7.46 7.44
CA TRP A 194 -3.10 -6.25 6.63
C TRP A 194 -4.22 -5.34 7.16
N LEU A 195 -5.41 -5.90 7.43
CA LEU A 195 -6.52 -5.13 7.98
C LEU A 195 -6.22 -4.61 9.40
N LEU A 196 -5.47 -5.37 10.20
CA LEU A 196 -5.05 -4.99 11.54
C LEU A 196 -4.04 -3.83 11.53
N ARG A 197 -2.96 -3.95 10.74
CA ARG A 197 -1.96 -2.88 10.59
C ARG A 197 -2.61 -1.59 10.06
N HIS A 198 -3.49 -1.70 9.07
CA HIS A 198 -4.17 -0.56 8.47
C HIS A 198 -5.50 -0.17 9.16
N ARG A 199 -5.87 -0.81 10.27
CA ARG A 199 -6.98 -0.40 11.16
C ARG A 199 -8.33 -0.38 10.43
N PHE A 200 -8.58 -1.41 9.63
CA PHE A 200 -9.85 -1.71 8.97
C PHE A 200 -10.71 -2.57 9.90
N TRP A 201 -11.18 -1.94 10.99
CA TRP A 201 -11.86 -2.61 12.10
C TRP A 201 -13.22 -3.22 11.72
N ASP A 202 -14.01 -2.54 10.89
CA ASP A 202 -15.29 -3.06 10.40
C ASP A 202 -15.09 -4.34 9.56
N GLU A 203 -14.04 -4.37 8.75
CA GLU A 203 -13.68 -5.48 7.88
C GLU A 203 -13.09 -6.64 8.68
N LEU A 204 -12.27 -6.36 9.70
CA LEU A 204 -11.80 -7.36 10.67
C LEU A 204 -12.97 -8.03 11.41
N ALA A 205 -14.00 -7.28 11.79
CA ALA A 205 -15.19 -7.84 12.43
C ALA A 205 -15.92 -8.87 11.56
N ALA A 206 -15.75 -8.82 10.23
CA ALA A 206 -16.33 -9.77 9.28
C ALA A 206 -15.40 -10.96 8.95
N VAL A 207 -14.07 -10.78 8.98
CA VAL A 207 -13.11 -11.86 8.63
C VAL A 207 -12.50 -12.57 9.83
N ASP A 208 -12.67 -12.06 11.04
CA ASP A 208 -12.19 -12.67 12.29
C ASP A 208 -13.34 -12.78 13.33
N PRO A 209 -14.34 -13.66 13.10
CA PRO A 209 -15.51 -13.81 13.97
C PRO A 209 -15.23 -14.03 15.47
N PRO A 210 -14.20 -14.82 15.89
CA PRO A 210 -13.88 -15.01 17.31
C PRO A 210 -13.55 -13.72 18.08
N ASN A 211 -13.18 -12.66 17.36
CA ASN A 211 -12.75 -11.38 17.91
C ASN A 211 -13.67 -10.21 17.50
N ALA A 212 -14.78 -10.48 16.80
CA ALA A 212 -15.61 -9.46 16.16
C ALA A 212 -16.11 -8.35 17.09
N ASP A 213 -16.36 -8.64 18.37
CA ASP A 213 -16.81 -7.62 19.33
C ASP A 213 -15.71 -6.61 19.70
N LEU A 214 -14.43 -7.04 19.71
CA LEU A 214 -13.30 -6.12 19.81
C LEU A 214 -13.24 -5.21 18.59
N TRP A 215 -13.33 -5.81 17.41
CA TRP A 215 -13.25 -5.09 16.15
C TRP A 215 -14.40 -4.10 15.97
N ARG A 216 -15.62 -4.44 16.40
CA ARG A 216 -16.77 -3.49 16.46
C ARG A 216 -16.53 -2.34 17.44
N LEU A 217 -15.98 -2.60 18.63
CA LEU A 217 -15.65 -1.55 19.61
C LEU A 217 -14.57 -0.60 19.07
N LEU A 218 -13.54 -1.12 18.38
CA LEU A 218 -12.51 -0.30 17.75
C LEU A 218 -13.06 0.48 16.55
N ALA A 219 -13.97 -0.09 15.74
CA ALA A 219 -14.66 0.62 14.67
C ALA A 219 -15.51 1.80 15.20
N ALA A 220 -16.25 1.59 16.30
CA ALA A 220 -17.00 2.67 16.98
C ALA A 220 -16.05 3.75 17.53
N ARG A 221 -14.94 3.36 18.16
CA ARG A 221 -13.91 4.29 18.63
C ARG A 221 -13.33 5.14 17.48
N GLN A 222 -12.99 4.52 16.36
CA GLN A 222 -12.44 5.21 15.19
C GLN A 222 -13.43 6.23 14.58
N ARG A 223 -14.73 6.01 14.79
CA ARG A 223 -15.84 6.91 14.45
C ARG A 223 -16.07 8.03 15.47
N ALA A 224 -15.28 8.10 16.55
CA ALA A 224 -15.49 8.92 17.74
C ALA A 224 -16.82 8.63 18.49
N ASP A 225 -17.34 7.41 18.35
CA ASP A 225 -18.59 6.96 18.99
C ASP A 225 -18.30 6.17 20.26
N ILE A 226 -18.84 6.65 21.38
CA ILE A 226 -18.74 6.02 22.71
C ILE A 226 -19.97 5.15 23.04
N SER A 227 -21.06 5.28 22.30
CA SER A 227 -22.37 4.70 22.66
C SER A 227 -22.38 3.17 22.64
N LEU A 228 -21.58 2.56 21.75
CA LEU A 228 -21.40 1.10 21.75
C LEU A 228 -20.70 0.61 23.02
N ALA A 229 -19.70 1.34 23.52
CA ALA A 229 -19.00 0.99 24.76
C ALA A 229 -19.90 1.18 26.00
N GLU A 230 -20.71 2.24 26.03
CA GLU A 230 -21.73 2.47 27.08
C GLU A 230 -22.84 1.41 27.10
N ALA A 231 -23.15 0.81 25.95
CA ALA A 231 -24.19 -0.22 25.81
C ALA A 231 -23.69 -1.66 25.98
N THR A 232 -22.37 -1.88 25.92
CA THR A 232 -21.75 -3.21 26.03
C THR A 232 -21.72 -3.69 27.47
N ALA A 233 -22.19 -4.91 27.72
CA ALA A 233 -22.10 -5.54 29.04
C ALA A 233 -20.66 -6.04 29.33
N PRO A 234 -20.18 -5.97 30.59
CA PRO A 234 -18.87 -6.50 30.96
C PRO A 234 -18.73 -7.99 30.67
N SER A 235 -17.54 -8.39 30.22
CA SER A 235 -17.16 -9.78 29.96
C SER A 235 -15.72 -10.05 30.41
N PRO A 236 -15.25 -11.31 30.46
CA PRO A 236 -13.86 -11.61 30.80
C PRO A 236 -12.83 -10.88 29.91
N ARG A 237 -13.19 -10.62 28.64
CA ARG A 237 -12.38 -9.86 27.67
C ARG A 237 -12.50 -8.34 27.87
N PHE A 238 -13.71 -7.87 28.18
CA PHE A 238 -14.04 -6.46 28.39
C PHE A 238 -14.52 -6.23 29.82
N ASN A 239 -13.56 -6.17 30.76
CA ASN A 239 -13.89 -5.77 32.12
C ASN A 239 -14.44 -4.34 32.18
N GLN A 240 -15.16 -4.00 33.25
CA GLN A 240 -15.80 -2.70 33.41
C GLN A 240 -14.82 -1.53 33.26
N GLY A 241 -13.57 -1.67 33.73
CA GLY A 241 -12.55 -0.61 33.61
C GLY A 241 -12.18 -0.28 32.16
N ARG A 242 -12.07 -1.30 31.30
CA ARG A 242 -11.83 -1.13 29.85
C ARG A 242 -13.03 -0.48 29.15
N LEU A 243 -14.25 -0.95 29.45
CA LEU A 243 -15.47 -0.37 28.88
C LEU A 243 -15.66 1.10 29.28
N THR A 244 -15.44 1.43 30.56
CA THR A 244 -15.42 2.81 31.04
C THR A 244 -14.38 3.65 30.28
N LYS A 245 -13.20 3.10 29.95
CA LYS A 245 -12.19 3.82 29.15
C LYS A 245 -12.60 4.05 27.70
N PHE A 246 -13.24 3.08 27.03
CA PHE A 246 -13.79 3.29 25.69
C PHE A 246 -14.98 4.28 25.68
N ALA A 247 -15.72 4.39 26.78
CA ALA A 247 -16.77 5.38 26.98
C ALA A 247 -16.25 6.82 27.23
N GLU A 248 -14.94 7.03 27.45
CA GLU A 248 -14.38 8.37 27.60
C GLU A 248 -14.26 9.07 26.22
N LEU A 249 -15.09 10.09 25.99
CA LEU A 249 -15.13 10.82 24.70
C LEU A 249 -13.77 11.39 24.27
N TRP A 250 -12.93 11.85 25.20
CA TRP A 250 -11.66 12.48 24.83
C TRP A 250 -10.61 11.50 24.27
N PRO A 251 -10.23 10.41 24.96
CA PRO A 251 -9.39 9.34 24.38
C PRO A 251 -9.94 8.79 23.06
N THR A 252 -11.27 8.66 22.94
CA THR A 252 -11.93 8.22 21.72
C THR A 252 -11.82 9.23 20.57
N VAL A 253 -11.91 10.54 20.83
CA VAL A 253 -11.62 11.61 19.85
C VAL A 253 -10.14 11.62 19.43
N GLN A 254 -9.20 11.41 20.36
CA GLN A 254 -7.77 11.33 20.02
C GLN A 254 -7.48 10.14 19.08
N ALA A 255 -8.07 8.98 19.38
CA ALA A 255 -7.93 7.79 18.56
C ALA A 255 -8.53 7.95 17.17
N ALA A 256 -9.78 8.41 17.07
CA ALA A 256 -10.43 8.72 15.81
C ALA A 256 -9.60 9.67 14.94
N PHE A 257 -8.92 10.65 15.55
CA PHE A 257 -8.02 11.56 14.83
C PHE A 257 -6.77 10.84 14.29
N TYR A 258 -6.00 10.12 15.13
CA TYR A 258 -4.74 9.50 14.71
C TYR A 258 -4.92 8.25 13.84
N GLU A 259 -5.93 7.41 14.10
CA GLU A 259 -6.21 6.21 13.30
C GLU A 259 -6.69 6.58 11.88
N ARG A 260 -7.43 7.69 11.73
CA ARG A 260 -7.80 8.25 10.42
C ARG A 260 -6.60 8.88 9.71
N LEU A 261 -5.75 9.59 10.44
CA LEU A 261 -4.49 10.14 9.91
C LEU A 261 -3.57 9.02 9.38
N ALA A 262 -3.47 7.90 10.11
CA ALA A 262 -2.74 6.70 9.69
C ALA A 262 -3.27 6.10 8.39
N ARG A 263 -4.60 6.03 8.26
CA ARG A 263 -5.29 5.57 7.04
C ARG A 263 -5.23 6.59 5.90
N GLY A 264 -4.65 7.78 6.07
CA GLY A 264 -4.64 8.82 5.04
C GLY A 264 -6.05 9.34 4.67
N GLU A 265 -7.02 9.13 5.57
CA GLU A 265 -8.36 9.68 5.44
C GLU A 265 -8.33 11.20 5.49
N ALA A 266 -9.30 11.81 4.81
CA ALA A 266 -9.54 13.24 4.95
C ALA A 266 -10.19 13.50 6.31
N ILE A 267 -9.45 14.20 7.18
CA ILE A 267 -9.86 14.46 8.55
C ILE A 267 -10.92 15.55 8.55
N ASP A 268 -12.14 15.23 8.99
CA ASP A 268 -13.19 16.22 9.22
C ASP A 268 -12.63 17.39 10.06
N ASN A 269 -12.78 18.62 9.56
CA ASN A 269 -12.44 19.85 10.26
C ASN A 269 -12.99 19.86 11.70
N SER A 270 -14.18 19.29 11.95
CA SER A 270 -14.77 19.18 13.29
C SER A 270 -13.93 18.30 14.23
N LEU A 271 -13.37 17.19 13.73
CA LEU A 271 -12.49 16.28 14.46
C LEU A 271 -11.10 16.89 14.69
N LEU A 272 -10.50 17.47 13.65
CA LEU A 272 -9.22 18.19 13.74
C LEU A 272 -9.30 19.37 14.73
N ARG A 273 -10.34 20.20 14.61
CA ARG A 273 -10.58 21.36 15.48
C ARG A 273 -10.87 20.91 16.92
N ALA A 274 -11.62 19.84 17.13
CA ALA A 274 -11.88 19.27 18.45
C ALA A 274 -10.60 18.74 19.11
N TRP A 275 -9.82 17.93 18.40
CA TRP A 275 -8.54 17.40 18.87
C TRP A 275 -7.57 18.54 19.25
N PHE A 276 -7.36 19.49 18.34
CA PHE A 276 -6.39 20.56 18.55
C PHE A 276 -6.80 21.49 19.70
N THR A 277 -8.05 21.95 19.72
CA THR A 277 -8.57 22.86 20.75
C THR A 277 -8.55 22.23 22.15
N GLN A 278 -8.89 20.93 22.26
CA GLN A 278 -8.77 20.24 23.54
C GLN A 278 -7.30 20.07 23.94
N ARG A 279 -6.41 19.71 23.00
CA ARG A 279 -4.98 19.51 23.31
C ARG A 279 -4.30 20.77 23.84
N ILE A 280 -4.61 21.95 23.30
CA ILE A 280 -4.06 23.22 23.79
C ILE A 280 -4.71 23.70 25.10
N SER A 281 -5.99 23.37 25.36
CA SER A 281 -6.72 23.77 26.59
C SER A 281 -6.63 22.78 27.76
N LYS A 282 -6.03 21.61 27.55
CA LYS A 282 -5.78 20.59 28.58
C LYS A 282 -4.38 19.99 28.44
N PRO A 283 -3.31 20.79 28.65
CA PRO A 283 -1.97 20.23 28.83
C PRO A 283 -1.91 19.35 30.09
N SER A 284 -0.92 18.45 30.15
CA SER A 284 -0.64 17.75 31.40
C SER A 284 -0.09 18.73 32.45
N LYS A 285 -0.26 18.43 33.75
CA LYS A 285 0.25 19.30 34.85
C LYS A 285 1.74 19.66 34.69
N LYS A 286 2.55 18.70 34.21
CA LYS A 286 3.99 18.88 33.94
C LYS A 286 4.26 19.83 32.77
N GLU A 287 3.43 19.80 31.72
CA GLU A 287 3.54 20.72 30.59
C GLU A 287 2.99 22.12 30.89
N ALA A 288 1.95 22.24 31.71
CA ALA A 288 1.41 23.54 32.10
C ALA A 288 2.46 24.32 32.92
N ALA A 289 3.15 23.64 33.84
CA ALA A 289 4.20 24.21 34.67
C ALA A 289 5.44 24.72 33.91
N THR A 290 5.62 24.37 32.62
CA THR A 290 6.73 24.86 31.78
C THR A 290 6.32 26.00 30.84
N VAL A 291 5.08 26.51 30.96
CA VAL A 291 4.56 27.63 30.18
C VAL A 291 4.36 28.85 31.10
N SER A 292 4.71 30.04 30.62
CA SER A 292 4.51 31.28 31.38
C SER A 292 3.03 31.69 31.39
N ALA A 293 2.58 32.34 32.46
CA ALA A 293 1.21 32.83 32.59
C ALA A 293 0.80 33.84 31.48
N SER A 294 1.74 34.43 30.74
CA SER A 294 1.45 35.24 29.55
C SER A 294 1.19 34.37 28.31
N ALA A 295 1.98 33.32 28.08
CA ALA A 295 1.77 32.38 26.99
C ALA A 295 0.50 31.53 27.20
N GLU A 296 0.24 31.09 28.44
CA GLU A 296 -0.99 30.38 28.83
C GLU A 296 -2.25 31.19 28.46
N ARG A 297 -2.29 32.49 28.79
CA ARG A 297 -3.38 33.41 28.38
C ARG A 297 -3.59 33.49 26.87
N VAL A 298 -2.54 33.37 26.05
CA VAL A 298 -2.66 33.36 24.57
C VAL A 298 -3.20 32.02 24.07
N LEU A 299 -2.78 30.90 24.69
CA LEU A 299 -3.28 29.55 24.38
C LEU A 299 -4.76 29.40 24.76
N ASP A 300 -5.16 29.92 25.92
CA ASP A 300 -6.55 29.96 26.37
C ASP A 300 -7.43 30.87 25.49
N ASP A 301 -6.91 32.03 25.07
CA ASP A 301 -7.61 32.91 24.12
C ASP A 301 -7.81 32.25 22.76
N LEU A 302 -6.79 31.55 22.26
CA LEU A 302 -6.89 30.73 21.05
C LEU A 302 -7.91 29.61 21.23
N ALA A 303 -7.85 28.86 22.33
CA ALA A 303 -8.77 27.75 22.61
C ALA A 303 -10.22 28.22 22.75
N ARG A 304 -10.46 29.38 23.37
CA ARG A 304 -11.77 30.01 23.49
C ARG A 304 -12.33 30.37 22.11
N LYS A 305 -11.53 31.06 21.29
CA LYS A 305 -11.92 31.45 19.91
C LYS A 305 -12.13 30.24 19.00
N LEU A 306 -11.33 29.18 19.15
CA LEU A 306 -11.55 27.91 18.44
C LEU A 306 -12.69 27.08 19.01
N SER A 307 -13.17 27.33 20.23
CA SER A 307 -14.39 26.73 20.77
C SER A 307 -15.67 27.47 20.34
N ASP A 308 -15.55 28.71 19.88
CA ASP A 308 -16.70 29.53 19.47
C ASP A 308 -17.24 29.07 18.09
N PRO A 309 -18.49 28.59 17.99
CA PRO A 309 -19.07 28.13 16.71
C PRO A 309 -19.25 29.27 15.70
N GLU A 310 -19.37 30.52 16.14
CA GLU A 310 -19.51 31.69 15.26
C GLU A 310 -18.17 32.13 14.65
N GLN A 311 -17.04 31.78 15.28
CA GLN A 311 -15.70 32.09 14.77
C GLN A 311 -15.31 31.19 13.58
N ARG A 312 -14.92 31.85 12.49
CA ARG A 312 -14.48 31.24 11.23
C ARG A 312 -12.98 31.49 11.00
N GLY A 313 -12.34 30.62 10.22
CA GLY A 313 -10.93 30.80 9.82
C GLY A 313 -9.91 30.34 10.86
N GLY A 314 -10.00 29.10 11.33
CA GLY A 314 -9.15 28.54 12.39
C GLY A 314 -7.64 28.74 12.16
N ALA A 315 -7.14 28.52 10.94
CA ALA A 315 -5.72 28.72 10.60
C ALA A 315 -5.25 30.19 10.81
N ALA A 316 -6.10 31.19 10.54
CA ALA A 316 -5.77 32.59 10.78
C ALA A 316 -5.65 32.91 12.29
N LEU A 317 -6.51 32.31 13.11
CA LEU A 317 -6.44 32.42 14.57
C LEU A 317 -5.14 31.80 15.12
N ILE A 318 -4.72 30.64 14.59
CA ILE A 318 -3.46 29.99 14.98
C ILE A 318 -2.25 30.82 14.52
N LYS A 319 -2.25 31.34 13.28
CA LYS A 319 -1.22 32.27 12.77
C LYS A 319 -1.09 33.52 13.65
N ASP A 320 -2.20 34.06 14.13
CA ASP A 320 -2.19 35.20 15.05
C ASP A 320 -1.63 34.86 16.44
N ALA A 321 -2.11 33.77 17.04
CA ALA A 321 -1.62 33.29 18.33
C ALA A 321 -0.12 32.96 18.28
N ARG A 322 0.39 32.38 17.18
CA ARG A 322 1.82 32.15 16.94
C ARG A 322 2.66 33.43 17.04
N ARG A 323 2.18 34.54 16.47
CA ARG A 323 2.87 35.85 16.57
C ARG A 323 2.91 36.36 18.01
N ARG A 324 1.82 36.16 18.77
CA ARG A 324 1.69 36.55 20.18
C ARG A 324 2.46 35.64 21.15
N LEU A 325 2.80 34.41 20.74
CA LEU A 325 3.54 33.41 21.53
C LEU A 325 5.07 33.46 21.36
N SER A 326 5.64 34.55 20.83
CA SER A 326 7.09 34.65 20.63
C SER A 326 7.83 35.10 21.91
N PRO A 327 8.87 34.39 22.39
CA PRO A 327 9.41 33.11 21.89
C PRO A 327 8.55 31.91 22.33
N VAL A 328 8.38 30.92 21.44
CA VAL A 328 7.49 29.77 21.66
C VAL A 328 8.02 28.87 22.78
N PRO A 329 7.22 28.58 23.83
CA PRO A 329 7.61 27.63 24.88
C PRO A 329 7.85 26.22 24.33
N GLN A 330 8.82 25.50 24.92
CA GLN A 330 9.16 24.12 24.51
C GLN A 330 8.06 23.07 24.84
N ALA A 331 7.01 23.45 25.57
CA ALA A 331 5.89 22.56 25.89
C ALA A 331 5.15 22.14 24.62
N ARG A 332 4.87 20.83 24.44
CA ARG A 332 4.35 20.26 23.17
C ARG A 332 3.05 20.90 22.68
N HIS A 333 2.19 21.34 23.59
CA HIS A 333 0.92 22.01 23.26
C HIS A 333 1.13 23.45 22.74
N ALA A 334 2.15 24.17 23.24
CA ALA A 334 2.57 25.46 22.70
C ALA A 334 3.35 25.30 21.39
N ALA A 335 4.18 24.25 21.29
CA ALA A 335 4.94 23.92 20.08
C ALA A 335 4.03 23.67 18.85
N LEU A 336 2.85 23.04 19.02
CA LEU A 336 1.84 22.93 17.96
C LEU A 336 1.42 24.30 17.39
N VAL A 337 1.31 25.33 18.23
CA VAL A 337 0.96 26.70 17.78
C VAL A 337 2.16 27.40 17.14
N GLY A 338 3.38 27.07 17.58
CA GLY A 338 4.63 27.57 17.01
C GLY A 338 5.01 26.97 15.65
N ASP A 339 4.55 25.75 15.35
CA ASP A 339 4.92 24.95 14.19
C ASP A 339 4.21 25.45 12.90
N ALA A 340 5.02 25.92 11.95
CA ALA A 340 4.54 26.40 10.65
C ALA A 340 4.02 25.26 9.76
N GLU A 341 4.62 24.06 9.83
CA GLU A 341 4.17 22.89 9.08
C GLU A 341 2.83 22.40 9.62
N PHE A 342 2.62 22.47 10.94
CA PHE A 342 1.31 22.17 11.54
C PHE A 342 0.23 23.17 11.12
N ILE A 343 0.54 24.46 11.05
CA ILE A 343 -0.41 25.47 10.58
C ILE A 343 -0.81 25.22 9.12
N ASP A 344 0.15 24.93 8.24
CA ASP A 344 -0.11 24.59 6.83
C ASP A 344 -0.89 23.27 6.68
N PHE A 345 -0.56 22.27 7.50
CA PHE A 345 -1.34 21.03 7.60
C PHE A 345 -2.77 21.31 8.04
N PHE A 346 -2.99 22.10 9.09
CA PHE A 346 -4.32 22.43 9.61
C PHE A 346 -5.14 23.19 8.56
N GLU A 347 -4.55 24.18 7.90
CA GLU A 347 -5.20 24.98 6.86
C GLU A 347 -5.62 24.14 5.65
N LYS A 348 -4.74 23.24 5.19
CA LYS A 348 -5.05 22.30 4.09
C LYS A 348 -6.09 21.27 4.51
N SER A 349 -5.91 20.59 5.64
CA SER A 349 -6.82 19.54 6.11
C SER A 349 -8.22 20.05 6.48
N ALA A 350 -8.35 21.32 6.90
CA ALA A 350 -9.66 21.93 7.16
C ALA A 350 -10.42 22.36 5.88
N SER A 351 -9.84 22.19 4.69
CA SER A 351 -10.46 22.51 3.41
C SER A 351 -11.27 21.35 2.84
N HIS A 352 -12.32 21.67 2.09
CA HIS A 352 -13.07 20.67 1.28
C HIS A 352 -12.17 20.00 0.23
N GLU A 353 -11.16 20.71 -0.25
CA GLU A 353 -10.20 20.19 -1.23
C GLU A 353 -9.36 19.02 -0.67
N ALA A 354 -9.05 18.99 0.62
CA ALA A 354 -8.33 17.87 1.23
C ALA A 354 -9.09 16.54 1.16
N HIS A 355 -10.42 16.57 1.03
CA HIS A 355 -11.19 15.36 0.76
C HIS A 355 -10.91 14.80 -0.65
N LEU A 356 -10.62 15.68 -1.62
CA LEU A 356 -10.48 15.39 -3.05
C LEU A 356 -9.05 15.08 -3.52
N VAL A 357 -8.04 15.54 -2.79
CA VAL A 357 -6.63 15.26 -3.12
C VAL A 357 -6.39 13.74 -3.02
N PRO A 358 -5.70 13.11 -3.99
CA PRO A 358 -5.32 11.71 -3.90
C PRO A 358 -4.71 11.37 -2.55
N PRO A 359 -5.07 10.23 -1.94
CA PRO A 359 -4.47 9.79 -0.68
C PRO A 359 -3.01 9.39 -0.90
N GLY A 360 -2.12 10.38 -0.80
CA GLY A 360 -0.68 10.22 -0.80
C GLY A 360 -0.13 10.27 0.62
N ALA A 361 0.89 9.46 0.89
CA ALA A 361 1.69 9.63 2.10
C ALA A 361 2.34 11.02 2.07
N ARG A 362 1.98 11.86 3.05
CA ARG A 362 2.56 13.18 3.27
C ARG A 362 3.31 13.11 4.60
N ARG A 363 4.56 13.57 4.61
CA ARG A 363 5.32 13.76 5.85
C ARG A 363 4.53 14.64 6.81
N LEU A 364 4.35 14.15 8.04
CA LEU A 364 3.57 14.84 9.06
C LEU A 364 4.44 15.86 9.82
N PRO A 365 3.85 16.98 10.28
CA PRO A 365 4.55 17.98 11.08
C PRO A 365 5.20 17.37 12.33
N GLY A 366 6.41 17.82 12.67
CA GLY A 366 7.16 17.28 13.82
C GLY A 366 6.42 17.43 15.15
N SER A 367 5.72 18.55 15.36
CA SER A 367 4.90 18.75 16.57
C SER A 367 3.69 17.81 16.63
N LEU A 368 3.10 17.43 15.48
CA LEU A 368 1.99 16.50 15.40
C LEU A 368 2.45 15.08 15.78
N LEU A 369 3.59 14.64 15.24
CA LEU A 369 4.20 13.34 15.54
C LEU A 369 4.54 13.21 17.03
N ALA A 370 5.16 14.22 17.63
CA ALA A 370 5.50 14.21 19.07
C ALA A 370 4.27 14.11 20.00
N ASN A 371 3.08 14.51 19.51
CA ASN A 371 1.82 14.33 20.23
C ASN A 371 1.16 12.97 19.95
N ALA A 372 1.42 12.36 18.79
CA ALA A 372 1.03 10.99 18.50
C ALA A 372 1.82 10.00 19.37
N ASP A 373 3.14 10.16 19.46
CA ASP A 373 4.03 9.30 20.27
C ASP A 373 3.62 9.26 21.75
N GLN A 374 3.25 10.42 22.31
CA GLN A 374 2.76 10.51 23.68
C GLN A 374 1.41 9.79 23.88
N TRP A 375 0.57 9.74 22.85
CA TRP A 375 -0.72 9.08 22.90
C TRP A 375 -0.60 7.57 22.66
N GLU A 376 0.23 7.13 21.70
CA GLU A 376 0.52 5.71 21.43
C GLU A 376 1.00 4.99 22.71
N GLN A 377 1.84 5.63 23.53
CA GLN A 377 2.30 5.11 24.84
C GLN A 377 1.18 4.83 25.85
N GLY A 378 0.01 5.45 25.70
CA GLY A 378 -1.15 5.28 26.59
C GLY A 378 -2.34 4.60 25.90
N ASP A 379 -2.18 4.09 24.68
CA ASP A 379 -3.26 3.45 23.94
C ASP A 379 -3.50 2.01 24.44
N LEU A 380 -4.77 1.58 24.42
CA LEU A 380 -5.19 0.25 24.84
C LEU A 380 -5.11 -0.78 23.71
N VAL A 381 -5.04 -0.36 22.44
CA VAL A 381 -5.07 -1.27 21.28
C VAL A 381 -3.92 -2.28 21.29
N PRO A 382 -2.64 -1.91 21.51
CA PRO A 382 -1.54 -2.89 21.45
C PRO A 382 -1.76 -4.08 22.38
N ALA A 383 -2.07 -3.82 23.65
CA ALA A 383 -2.33 -4.87 24.64
C ALA A 383 -3.61 -5.69 24.33
N LEU A 384 -4.64 -5.09 23.74
CA LEU A 384 -5.86 -5.80 23.34
C LEU A 384 -5.63 -6.70 22.12
N VAL A 385 -4.78 -6.28 21.18
CA VAL A 385 -4.38 -7.04 19.99
C VAL A 385 -3.46 -8.21 20.38
N GLU A 386 -2.49 -7.96 21.26
CA GLU A 386 -1.60 -8.99 21.84
C GLU A 386 -2.41 -10.09 22.56
N GLN A 387 -3.45 -9.73 23.33
CA GLN A 387 -4.38 -10.69 23.95
C GLN A 387 -5.17 -11.55 22.95
N CYS A 388 -5.18 -11.21 21.66
CA CYS A 388 -5.75 -12.03 20.60
C CYS A 388 -4.73 -13.00 19.97
N GLY A 389 -3.46 -12.99 20.43
CA GLY A 389 -2.36 -13.68 19.77
C GLY A 389 -1.91 -13.01 18.47
N LEU A 390 -2.18 -11.71 18.30
CA LEU A 390 -1.93 -10.97 17.07
C LEU A 390 -0.83 -9.90 17.27
N THR A 391 -0.12 -9.57 16.19
CA THR A 391 0.89 -8.51 16.19
C THR A 391 0.25 -7.13 16.25
N ALA A 392 0.74 -6.26 17.15
CA ALA A 392 0.42 -4.85 17.15
C ALA A 392 1.46 -4.05 16.35
N TRP A 393 1.03 -2.95 15.71
CA TRP A 393 1.88 -2.02 14.98
C TRP A 393 1.68 -0.58 15.46
N PRO A 394 2.69 0.30 15.39
CA PRO A 394 2.53 1.74 15.62
C PRO A 394 1.40 2.34 14.78
N VAL A 395 0.77 3.42 15.25
CA VAL A 395 -0.40 3.97 14.58
C VAL A 395 0.00 4.72 13.32
N LEU A 396 0.99 5.60 13.42
CA LEU A 396 1.51 6.35 12.27
C LEU A 396 2.73 5.66 11.59
N GLY A 397 2.84 4.34 11.74
CA GLY A 397 4.01 3.56 11.29
C GLY A 397 5.27 3.85 12.09
N THR A 398 6.44 3.47 11.55
CA THR A 398 7.77 3.80 12.10
C THR A 398 8.48 4.88 11.30
N GLY A 399 8.15 5.00 10.02
CA GLY A 399 8.95 5.68 9.01
C GLY A 399 10.15 4.86 8.51
N ASP A 400 10.29 3.59 8.93
CA ASP A 400 11.44 2.76 8.59
C ASP A 400 11.23 2.04 7.26
N VAL A 401 12.29 1.92 6.46
CA VAL A 401 12.30 1.14 5.21
C VAL A 401 13.34 0.02 5.30
N LEU A 402 12.93 -1.22 5.04
CA LEU A 402 13.83 -2.38 4.99
C LEU A 402 14.40 -2.53 3.58
N VAL A 403 15.72 -2.56 3.46
CA VAL A 403 16.42 -2.84 2.20
C VAL A 403 17.09 -4.21 2.29
N LEU A 404 16.73 -5.12 1.40
CA LEU A 404 17.41 -6.40 1.19
C LEU A 404 18.19 -6.32 -0.12
N MET A 405 19.49 -6.63 -0.06
CA MET A 405 20.39 -6.62 -1.22
C MET A 405 21.45 -7.70 -1.05
N CYS A 406 21.70 -8.49 -2.10
CA CYS A 406 22.79 -9.47 -2.11
C CYS A 406 24.14 -8.83 -2.48
N VAL A 407 25.24 -9.40 -1.99
CA VAL A 407 26.60 -8.93 -2.26
C VAL A 407 27.31 -9.93 -3.18
N GLY A 408 27.73 -9.47 -4.36
CA GLY A 408 28.50 -10.27 -5.32
C GLY A 408 30.01 -10.25 -5.06
N MET A 409 30.78 -10.88 -5.96
CA MET A 409 32.25 -10.84 -5.95
C MET A 409 32.79 -9.52 -6.51
N VAL A 410 33.97 -9.11 -6.04
CA VAL A 410 34.72 -7.98 -6.62
C VAL A 410 35.17 -8.36 -8.04
N THR A 411 35.03 -7.45 -9.00
CA THR A 411 35.51 -7.66 -10.38
C THR A 411 37.02 -7.45 -10.44
N LYS A 412 37.73 -8.23 -11.27
CA LYS A 412 39.19 -8.12 -11.39
C LYS A 412 39.66 -6.73 -11.82
N ASP A 413 38.82 -6.01 -12.57
CA ASP A 413 39.09 -4.68 -13.10
C ASP A 413 38.74 -3.53 -12.12
N ASP A 414 38.10 -3.82 -10.98
CA ASP A 414 37.83 -2.86 -9.90
C ASP A 414 38.29 -3.38 -8.53
N PRO A 415 39.61 -3.56 -8.31
CA PRO A 415 40.15 -4.07 -7.05
C PRO A 415 39.95 -3.14 -5.85
N ASN A 416 39.48 -1.91 -6.08
CA ASN A 416 39.16 -0.93 -5.02
C ASN A 416 37.65 -0.83 -4.75
N ASP A 417 36.84 -1.65 -5.42
CA ASP A 417 35.39 -1.74 -5.27
C ASP A 417 34.64 -0.40 -5.42
N LYS A 418 35.12 0.47 -6.32
CA LYS A 418 34.52 1.77 -6.61
C LYS A 418 33.08 1.63 -7.14
N GLU A 419 32.81 0.62 -7.95
CA GLU A 419 31.49 0.32 -8.51
C GLU A 419 30.52 -0.18 -7.44
N GLY A 420 30.98 -1.03 -6.51
CA GLY A 420 30.17 -1.50 -5.38
C GLY A 420 29.88 -0.38 -4.37
N HIS A 421 30.88 0.44 -4.05
CA HIS A 421 30.68 1.65 -3.25
C HIS A 421 29.70 2.64 -3.90
N ALA A 422 29.70 2.75 -5.24
CA ALA A 422 28.70 3.54 -5.98
C ALA A 422 27.31 2.89 -5.93
N ALA A 423 27.21 1.56 -6.05
CA ALA A 423 25.96 0.81 -5.93
C ALA A 423 25.26 1.04 -4.59
N VAL A 424 25.99 0.86 -3.49
CA VAL A 424 25.44 1.04 -2.13
C VAL A 424 24.95 2.47 -1.92
N ARG A 425 25.64 3.49 -2.45
CA ARG A 425 25.17 4.88 -2.41
C ARG A 425 23.86 5.07 -3.17
N GLN A 426 23.74 4.56 -4.40
CA GLN A 426 22.50 4.66 -5.19
C GLN A 426 21.32 3.97 -4.49
N VAL A 427 21.57 2.83 -3.83
CA VAL A 427 20.57 2.11 -3.02
C VAL A 427 20.14 2.92 -1.79
N ILE A 428 21.09 3.53 -1.06
CA ILE A 428 20.81 4.40 0.08
C ILE A 428 20.06 5.66 -0.35
N ASP A 429 20.43 6.28 -1.47
CA ASP A 429 19.74 7.45 -2.02
C ASP A 429 18.30 7.11 -2.43
N TRP A 430 18.08 5.96 -3.08
CA TRP A 430 16.74 5.46 -3.40
C TRP A 430 15.92 5.21 -2.13
N ALA A 431 16.45 4.46 -1.16
CA ALA A 431 15.79 4.21 0.12
C ALA A 431 15.52 5.51 0.90
N SER A 432 16.39 6.51 0.81
CA SER A 432 16.20 7.83 1.42
C SER A 432 15.04 8.59 0.77
N ARG A 433 14.91 8.55 -0.58
CA ARG A 433 13.73 9.10 -1.28
C ARG A 433 12.44 8.40 -0.85
N ARG A 434 12.44 7.06 -0.76
CA ARG A 434 11.29 6.26 -0.30
C ARG A 434 10.87 6.63 1.13
N ARG A 435 11.82 6.59 2.07
CA ARG A 435 11.66 7.00 3.47
C ARG A 435 11.12 8.42 3.63
N SER A 436 11.59 9.36 2.80
CA SER A 436 11.18 10.77 2.86
C SER A 436 9.73 11.01 2.44
N ALA A 437 9.10 10.04 1.77
CA ALA A 437 7.68 10.07 1.41
C ALA A 437 6.76 9.51 2.53
N LEU A 438 7.31 8.88 3.57
CA LEU A 438 6.53 8.31 4.67
C LEU A 438 6.03 9.38 5.66
N ALA A 439 5.03 9.01 6.46
CA ALA A 439 4.42 9.91 7.44
C ALA A 439 5.41 10.37 8.53
N ARG A 440 6.31 9.47 8.95
CA ARG A 440 7.34 9.68 9.97
C ARG A 440 8.76 9.71 9.37
N PRO A 441 9.70 10.47 9.95
CA PRO A 441 11.11 10.41 9.61
C PRO A 441 11.81 9.23 10.33
N GLY A 442 11.69 8.02 9.79
CA GLY A 442 12.35 6.84 10.35
C GLY A 442 13.77 6.61 9.81
N ARG A 443 14.18 5.34 9.73
CA ARG A 443 15.53 4.86 9.37
C ARG A 443 15.53 3.99 8.12
N ILE A 444 16.66 3.97 7.44
CA ILE A 444 16.96 2.92 6.45
C ILE A 444 17.48 1.70 7.23
N ARG A 445 16.82 0.55 7.12
CA ARG A 445 17.24 -0.74 7.67
C ARG A 445 17.91 -1.54 6.56
N LEU A 446 19.22 -1.36 6.37
CA LEU A 446 19.96 -2.04 5.31
C LEU A 446 20.42 -3.43 5.78
N ARG A 447 20.10 -4.47 5.01
CA ARG A 447 20.55 -5.84 5.24
C ARG A 447 21.23 -6.35 3.98
N LEU A 448 22.54 -6.53 4.07
CA LEU A 448 23.37 -7.05 2.99
C LEU A 448 23.51 -8.56 3.15
N LEU A 449 22.98 -9.33 2.22
CA LEU A 449 23.10 -10.79 2.21
C LEU A 449 24.43 -11.18 1.55
N ALA A 450 25.24 -11.97 2.25
CA ALA A 450 26.55 -12.39 1.78
C ALA A 450 26.71 -13.91 1.82
N SER A 451 27.48 -14.45 0.87
CA SER A 451 28.03 -15.80 0.96
C SER A 451 29.34 -15.77 1.74
N GLY A 452 29.90 -16.93 2.09
CA GLY A 452 31.22 -17.01 2.74
C GLY A 452 32.31 -16.21 1.99
N GLU A 453 32.27 -16.24 0.66
CA GLU A 453 33.20 -15.51 -0.23
C GLU A 453 33.01 -13.98 -0.21
N THR A 454 31.84 -13.48 0.22
CA THR A 454 31.48 -12.04 0.14
C THR A 454 31.25 -11.36 1.49
N MET A 455 31.41 -12.08 2.61
CA MET A 455 31.24 -11.54 3.98
C MET A 455 32.09 -10.29 4.25
N GLU A 456 33.39 -10.30 3.91
CA GLU A 456 34.29 -9.18 4.16
C GLU A 456 33.90 -7.93 3.35
N ARG A 457 33.54 -8.13 2.06
CA ARG A 457 33.05 -7.05 1.18
C ARG A 457 31.75 -6.46 1.71
N ALA A 458 30.82 -7.29 2.18
CA ALA A 458 29.59 -6.82 2.80
C ALA A 458 29.87 -6.01 4.08
N GLY A 459 30.87 -6.42 4.88
CA GLY A 459 31.32 -5.70 6.07
C GLY A 459 31.90 -4.32 5.76
N SER A 460 32.71 -4.20 4.70
CA SER A 460 33.25 -2.90 4.26
C SER A 460 32.13 -1.97 3.76
N TRP A 461 31.14 -2.49 3.02
CA TRP A 461 29.97 -1.75 2.57
C TRP A 461 29.10 -1.24 3.72
N VAL A 462 28.84 -2.07 4.74
CA VAL A 462 28.12 -1.64 5.96
C VAL A 462 28.89 -0.53 6.68
N THR A 463 30.22 -0.63 6.75
CA THR A 463 31.08 0.36 7.41
C THR A 463 31.05 1.69 6.65
N LEU A 464 31.15 1.66 5.32
CA LEU A 464 31.04 2.85 4.47
C LEU A 464 29.66 3.49 4.54
N ALA A 465 28.60 2.69 4.55
CA ALA A 465 27.23 3.17 4.66
C ALA A 465 27.01 3.89 6.01
N LYS A 466 27.52 3.32 7.11
CA LYS A 466 27.43 3.91 8.46
C LYS A 466 28.26 5.19 8.61
N SER A 467 29.42 5.29 7.96
CA SER A 467 30.28 6.49 8.05
C SER A 467 29.81 7.65 7.17
N THR A 468 28.97 7.38 6.16
CA THR A 468 28.46 8.40 5.22
C THR A 468 27.01 8.82 5.49
N ALA A 469 26.23 8.00 6.20
CA ALA A 469 24.85 8.34 6.57
C ALA A 469 24.78 9.33 7.76
N PRO A 470 23.80 10.26 7.77
CA PRO A 470 23.51 11.09 8.94
C PRO A 470 23.24 10.26 10.21
N ALA A 471 23.70 10.75 11.37
CA ALA A 471 23.57 10.05 12.64
C ALA A 471 22.13 9.62 12.94
N GLY A 472 21.95 8.34 13.27
CA GLY A 472 20.63 7.75 13.57
C GLY A 472 19.70 7.52 12.38
N SER A 473 20.12 7.82 11.13
CA SER A 473 19.29 7.65 9.92
C SER A 473 19.41 6.29 9.24
N LEU A 474 20.44 5.51 9.58
CA LEU A 474 20.75 4.21 9.00
C LEU A 474 21.04 3.19 10.11
N ASP A 475 20.48 1.99 9.96
CA ASP A 475 20.84 0.78 10.68
C ASP A 475 21.20 -0.30 9.65
N ALA A 476 22.49 -0.57 9.48
CA ALA A 476 23.02 -1.49 8.48
C ALA A 476 23.69 -2.71 9.11
N ALA A 477 23.43 -3.90 8.57
CA ALA A 477 24.02 -5.17 9.00
C ALA A 477 24.28 -6.09 7.80
N VAL A 478 25.24 -7.00 7.98
CA VAL A 478 25.47 -8.14 7.08
C VAL A 478 24.69 -9.34 7.62
N LEU A 479 24.06 -10.10 6.75
CA LEU A 479 23.40 -11.37 7.04
C LEU A 479 24.08 -12.47 6.23
N GLY A 480 24.35 -13.61 6.86
CA GLY A 480 25.08 -14.73 6.27
C GLY A 480 26.13 -15.33 7.22
N PRO A 481 26.99 -16.24 6.71
CA PRO A 481 27.09 -16.65 5.31
C PRO A 481 25.88 -17.46 4.86
N PHE A 482 25.30 -17.09 3.72
CA PHE A 482 24.32 -17.91 3.02
C PHE A 482 25.00 -18.86 2.04
N SER A 483 24.37 -20.00 1.78
CA SER A 483 24.83 -20.95 0.78
C SER A 483 24.74 -20.39 -0.65
N THR A 484 25.44 -21.05 -1.56
CA THR A 484 25.44 -20.72 -2.98
C THR A 484 25.12 -21.90 -3.89
N GLU A 485 24.76 -23.05 -3.31
CA GLU A 485 24.38 -24.24 -4.05
C GLU A 485 22.95 -24.09 -4.62
N PRO A 486 22.64 -24.65 -5.81
CA PRO A 486 21.42 -24.30 -6.54
C PRO A 486 20.10 -24.62 -5.83
N GLY A 487 20.06 -25.69 -5.02
CA GLY A 487 18.88 -26.11 -4.26
C GLY A 487 18.56 -25.31 -3.00
N ASP A 488 19.50 -24.52 -2.49
CA ASP A 488 19.40 -23.95 -1.13
C ASP A 488 18.48 -22.72 -1.02
N ALA A 489 17.69 -22.41 -2.06
CA ALA A 489 16.78 -21.26 -2.07
C ALA A 489 15.77 -21.28 -0.90
N ALA A 490 15.29 -22.48 -0.52
CA ALA A 490 14.37 -22.67 0.59
C ALA A 490 15.04 -22.43 1.95
N ASP A 491 16.27 -22.92 2.14
CA ASP A 491 17.03 -22.75 3.38
C ASP A 491 17.51 -21.30 3.54
N ILE A 492 17.91 -20.64 2.45
CA ILE A 492 18.22 -19.21 2.42
C ILE A 492 16.98 -18.38 2.80
N ASN A 493 15.79 -18.74 2.29
CA ASN A 493 14.53 -18.11 2.66
C ASN A 493 14.25 -18.27 4.17
N ALA A 494 14.29 -19.51 4.69
CA ALA A 494 14.04 -19.79 6.10
C ALA A 494 15.04 -19.10 7.03
N ALA A 495 16.33 -19.15 6.72
CA ALA A 495 17.39 -18.50 7.49
C ALA A 495 17.24 -16.97 7.49
N LEU A 496 16.92 -16.35 6.35
CA LEU A 496 16.68 -14.91 6.28
C LEU A 496 15.44 -14.49 7.08
N LEU A 497 14.34 -15.24 7.00
CA LEU A 497 13.14 -14.97 7.80
C LEU A 497 13.42 -15.07 9.30
N ALA A 498 14.21 -16.04 9.74
CA ALA A 498 14.67 -16.16 11.13
C ALA A 498 15.53 -14.96 11.55
N GLU A 499 16.48 -14.50 10.71
CA GLU A 499 17.28 -13.29 10.96
C GLU A 499 16.42 -12.03 11.09
N LEU A 500 15.40 -11.87 10.24
CA LEU A 500 14.48 -10.73 10.27
C LEU A 500 13.55 -10.75 11.50
N ALA A 501 13.22 -11.95 12.01
CA ALA A 501 12.33 -12.17 13.15
C ALA A 501 12.98 -12.01 14.54
N LYS A 502 14.31 -11.86 14.64
CA LYS A 502 15.05 -11.82 15.92
C LYS A 502 14.59 -10.80 16.96
N ALA A 503 13.87 -9.75 16.56
CA ALA A 503 13.38 -8.72 17.45
C ALA A 503 11.84 -8.64 17.37
N GLU A 504 11.18 -8.87 18.49
CA GLU A 504 9.72 -8.83 18.59
C GLU A 504 9.17 -7.39 18.44
N PRO A 505 8.06 -7.20 17.72
CA PRO A 505 7.40 -5.90 17.58
C PRO A 505 6.73 -5.49 18.89
N THR A 506 6.93 -4.24 19.30
CA THR A 506 6.30 -3.68 20.52
C THR A 506 4.97 -2.99 20.22
N GLY A 507 4.59 -2.83 18.95
CA GLY A 507 3.47 -2.00 18.53
C GLY A 507 3.65 -0.49 18.78
N LEU A 508 4.85 -0.05 19.16
CA LEU A 508 5.16 1.34 19.54
C LEU A 508 6.32 1.91 18.70
N TYR A 509 6.25 3.20 18.41
CA TYR A 509 7.35 3.90 17.74
C TYR A 509 8.66 3.80 18.54
N GLY A 510 9.77 3.55 17.84
CA GLY A 510 11.09 3.32 18.43
C GLY A 510 11.48 1.84 18.60
N SER A 511 10.58 0.91 18.25
CA SER A 511 10.88 -0.52 18.12
C SER A 511 12.14 -0.80 17.29
N THR A 512 12.88 -1.85 17.67
CA THR A 512 13.99 -2.40 16.88
C THR A 512 13.54 -3.51 15.93
N SER A 513 12.29 -3.97 16.02
CA SER A 513 11.75 -5.03 15.17
C SER A 513 11.72 -4.63 13.70
N LEU A 514 12.13 -5.55 12.83
CA LEU A 514 11.97 -5.40 11.38
C LEU A 514 10.53 -5.70 10.92
N ARG A 515 9.64 -6.10 11.83
CA ARG A 515 8.20 -6.31 11.55
C ARG A 515 7.40 -5.00 11.57
N ASP A 516 7.96 -3.95 12.17
CA ASP A 516 7.38 -2.60 12.26
C ASP A 516 7.73 -1.68 11.07
N VAL A 517 8.55 -2.13 10.11
CA VAL A 517 8.93 -1.33 8.92
C VAL A 517 7.73 -1.03 8.03
N ASP A 518 7.70 0.16 7.43
CA ASP A 518 6.57 0.67 6.62
C ASP A 518 6.69 0.35 5.12
N GLU A 519 7.88 -0.01 4.63
CA GLU A 519 8.08 -0.45 3.24
C GLU A 519 9.28 -1.40 3.17
N VAL A 520 9.17 -2.48 2.39
CA VAL A 520 10.30 -3.36 2.04
C VAL A 520 10.77 -3.01 0.62
N LEU A 521 12.08 -3.03 0.42
CA LEU A 521 12.78 -2.65 -0.81
C LEU A 521 13.75 -3.79 -1.18
N LEU A 522 13.45 -4.53 -2.25
CA LEU A 522 14.39 -5.50 -2.81
C LEU A 522 15.27 -4.84 -3.87
N VAL A 523 16.58 -5.06 -3.77
CA VAL A 523 17.55 -4.72 -4.81
C VAL A 523 18.01 -6.02 -5.48
N ILE A 524 17.56 -6.24 -6.71
CA ILE A 524 17.92 -7.42 -7.50
C ILE A 524 19.07 -7.12 -8.49
N ASN A 525 19.57 -8.16 -9.16
CA ASN A 525 20.74 -8.11 -10.05
C ASN A 525 22.07 -7.83 -9.30
N SER A 526 22.21 -8.40 -8.10
CA SER A 526 23.44 -8.42 -7.30
C SER A 526 23.59 -9.80 -6.64
N GLY A 527 24.80 -10.35 -6.49
CA GLY A 527 25.00 -11.70 -5.92
C GLY A 527 24.76 -12.88 -6.89
N LYS A 528 24.81 -14.12 -6.37
CA LYS A 528 24.54 -15.35 -7.13
C LYS A 528 23.02 -15.61 -7.22
N PRO A 529 22.48 -16.17 -8.34
CA PRO A 529 21.03 -16.28 -8.57
C PRO A 529 20.24 -16.96 -7.45
N VAL A 530 20.72 -18.07 -6.88
CA VAL A 530 20.01 -18.80 -5.82
C VAL A 530 19.79 -17.94 -4.57
N THR A 531 20.81 -17.17 -4.15
CA THR A 531 20.72 -16.25 -3.01
C THR A 531 19.74 -15.11 -3.29
N VAL A 532 19.69 -14.62 -4.54
CA VAL A 532 18.70 -13.59 -4.93
C VAL A 532 17.29 -14.15 -4.94
N ASN A 533 17.08 -15.37 -5.43
CA ASN A 533 15.76 -16.01 -5.44
C ASN A 533 15.25 -16.28 -4.00
N GLY A 534 16.11 -16.81 -3.12
CA GLY A 534 15.79 -16.97 -1.69
C GLY A 534 15.50 -15.64 -0.99
N MET A 535 16.27 -14.58 -1.31
CA MET A 535 15.99 -13.21 -0.86
C MET A 535 14.65 -12.67 -1.38
N VAL A 536 14.28 -12.97 -2.62
CA VAL A 536 12.99 -12.57 -3.19
C VAL A 536 11.85 -13.28 -2.47
N ALA A 537 11.92 -14.59 -2.25
CA ALA A 537 10.94 -15.34 -1.47
C ALA A 537 10.78 -14.75 -0.05
N ALA A 538 11.88 -14.55 0.66
CA ALA A 538 11.89 -14.02 2.02
C ALA A 538 11.41 -12.56 2.07
N GLY A 539 11.80 -11.71 1.12
CA GLY A 539 11.30 -10.34 1.04
C GLY A 539 9.81 -10.28 0.76
N VAL A 540 9.29 -11.23 -0.02
CA VAL A 540 7.85 -11.37 -0.26
C VAL A 540 7.13 -11.78 1.02
N GLN A 541 7.50 -12.93 1.60
CA GLN A 541 6.89 -13.43 2.83
C GLN A 541 7.06 -12.46 4.01
N TRP A 542 8.19 -11.77 4.13
CA TRP A 542 8.40 -10.77 5.18
C TRP A 542 7.47 -9.56 5.05
N SER A 543 7.30 -9.02 3.85
CA SER A 543 6.38 -7.90 3.63
C SER A 543 4.91 -8.28 3.90
N LEU A 544 4.55 -9.54 3.66
CA LEU A 544 3.26 -10.13 3.98
C LEU A 544 3.07 -10.28 5.50
N ASN A 545 4.09 -10.77 6.22
CA ASN A 545 4.11 -10.90 7.69
C ASN A 545 4.14 -9.54 8.42
N ALA A 546 4.82 -8.56 7.84
CA ALA A 546 4.85 -7.16 8.28
C ALA A 546 3.65 -6.35 7.75
N ALA A 547 2.83 -6.92 6.85
CA ALA A 547 1.67 -6.26 6.26
C ALA A 547 1.96 -4.92 5.55
N CYS A 548 3.14 -4.76 4.94
CA CYS A 548 3.58 -3.51 4.30
C CYS A 548 3.90 -3.68 2.79
N PRO A 549 3.97 -2.59 2.00
CA PRO A 549 4.29 -2.67 0.57
C PRO A 549 5.71 -3.18 0.30
N LEU A 550 5.88 -3.93 -0.79
CA LEU A 550 7.19 -4.20 -1.40
C LEU A 550 7.39 -3.40 -2.69
N ARG A 551 8.61 -2.88 -2.88
CA ARG A 551 9.12 -2.40 -4.16
C ARG A 551 10.36 -3.15 -4.57
N VAL A 552 10.58 -3.24 -5.88
CA VAL A 552 11.77 -3.84 -6.45
C VAL A 552 12.50 -2.86 -7.35
N ALA A 553 13.81 -2.80 -7.16
CA ALA A 553 14.76 -2.06 -7.96
C ALA A 553 15.77 -3.05 -8.56
N GLU A 554 16.10 -2.85 -9.82
CA GLU A 554 17.25 -3.48 -10.46
C GLU A 554 18.48 -2.58 -10.28
N LEU A 555 19.58 -3.17 -9.80
CA LEU A 555 20.89 -2.55 -9.89
C LEU A 555 21.44 -2.76 -11.32
N GLY A 556 21.51 -1.67 -12.09
CA GLY A 556 21.94 -1.70 -13.48
C GLY A 556 23.13 -0.78 -13.76
N ARG A 557 23.51 -0.69 -15.04
CA ARG A 557 24.46 0.30 -15.55
C ARG A 557 23.77 1.16 -16.61
N ASP A 558 24.08 2.46 -16.63
CA ASP A 558 23.65 3.35 -17.72
C ASP A 558 24.57 3.22 -18.96
N ARG A 559 24.27 4.00 -20.01
CA ARG A 559 25.07 4.04 -21.25
C ARG A 559 26.51 4.57 -21.05
N ALA A 560 26.78 5.24 -19.92
CA ALA A 560 28.11 5.68 -19.51
C ALA A 560 28.76 4.69 -18.51
N LEU A 561 28.22 3.47 -18.40
CA LEU A 561 28.61 2.38 -17.50
C LEU A 561 28.52 2.72 -16.00
N ARG A 562 27.82 3.80 -15.64
CA ARG A 562 27.63 4.22 -14.25
C ARG A 562 26.56 3.37 -13.59
N THR A 563 26.78 3.00 -12.34
CA THR A 563 25.78 2.27 -11.56
C THR A 563 24.52 3.11 -11.36
N VAL A 564 23.37 2.55 -11.70
CA VAL A 564 22.05 3.18 -11.58
C VAL A 564 21.03 2.23 -10.96
N ILE A 565 20.00 2.81 -10.34
CA ILE A 565 18.83 2.09 -9.83
C ILE A 565 17.67 2.26 -10.80
N ASN A 566 17.26 1.15 -11.41
CA ASN A 566 16.10 1.09 -12.31
C ASN A 566 14.90 0.56 -11.51
N GLU A 567 13.94 1.43 -11.19
CA GLU A 567 12.73 1.03 -10.44
C GLU A 567 11.81 0.18 -11.33
N ALA A 568 11.53 -1.06 -10.91
CA ALA A 568 10.65 -1.99 -11.63
C ALA A 568 9.14 -1.72 -11.37
N GLY A 569 8.82 -0.97 -10.31
CA GLY A 569 7.46 -0.55 -9.96
C GLY A 569 6.99 -1.00 -8.58
N LEU A 570 5.69 -0.79 -8.33
CA LEU A 570 4.91 -1.36 -7.23
C LEU A 570 4.26 -2.64 -7.72
N THR A 571 4.82 -3.82 -7.38
CA THR A 571 4.31 -5.07 -7.97
C THR A 571 4.37 -6.28 -7.04
N LEU A 572 5.51 -6.56 -6.39
CA LEU A 572 5.80 -7.95 -5.98
C LEU A 572 5.11 -8.53 -4.73
N CYS A 573 4.40 -7.75 -3.90
CA CYS A 573 3.83 -8.30 -2.64
C CYS A 573 2.34 -8.17 -2.48
N ARG A 574 1.64 -8.29 -3.61
CA ARG A 574 0.18 -8.46 -3.62
C ARG A 574 -0.23 -9.69 -4.43
N LEU A 575 0.69 -10.66 -4.52
CA LEU A 575 0.60 -11.91 -5.31
C LEU A 575 -0.60 -12.82 -5.02
N GLY A 576 -1.37 -12.55 -3.97
CA GLY A 576 -2.72 -13.09 -3.78
C GLY A 576 -3.68 -12.09 -3.14
N MET A 577 -3.29 -10.82 -3.03
CA MET A 577 -4.08 -9.79 -2.35
C MET A 577 -4.97 -9.00 -3.31
N ASP A 578 -4.74 -8.99 -4.61
CA ASP A 578 -5.55 -8.15 -5.52
C ASP A 578 -7.04 -8.48 -5.47
N ALA A 579 -7.41 -9.77 -5.46
CA ALA A 579 -8.81 -10.18 -5.28
C ALA A 579 -9.35 -9.82 -3.88
N ARG A 580 -8.51 -9.86 -2.84
CA ARG A 580 -8.89 -9.42 -1.49
C ARG A 580 -9.04 -7.90 -1.39
N LEU A 581 -8.18 -7.13 -2.03
CA LEU A 581 -8.22 -5.66 -2.12
C LEU A 581 -9.42 -5.20 -2.95
N ALA A 582 -9.75 -5.91 -4.03
CA ALA A 582 -10.97 -5.70 -4.80
C ALA A 582 -12.23 -5.97 -3.96
N ARG A 583 -12.26 -7.06 -3.18
CA ARG A 583 -13.34 -7.36 -2.23
C ARG A 583 -13.48 -6.29 -1.14
N LEU A 584 -12.37 -5.84 -0.55
CA LEU A 584 -12.37 -4.76 0.44
C LEU A 584 -12.83 -3.43 -0.17
N ALA A 585 -12.37 -3.11 -1.37
CA ALA A 585 -12.77 -1.92 -2.10
C ALA A 585 -14.26 -1.98 -2.46
N SER A 586 -14.79 -3.15 -2.85
CA SER A 586 -16.24 -3.36 -3.05
C SER A 586 -17.02 -3.09 -1.76
N SER A 587 -16.57 -3.62 -0.62
CA SER A 587 -17.16 -3.32 0.71
C SER A 587 -17.13 -1.83 1.07
N ALA A 588 -16.06 -1.12 0.69
CA ALA A 588 -15.94 0.33 0.88
C ALA A 588 -16.88 1.12 -0.07
N VAL A 589 -16.91 0.79 -1.37
CA VAL A 589 -17.81 1.41 -2.37
C VAL A 589 -19.29 1.16 -2.03
N ARG A 590 -19.64 -0.03 -1.53
CA ARG A 590 -20.99 -0.37 -1.02
C ARG A 590 -21.43 0.47 0.20
N ARG A 591 -20.49 1.15 0.89
CA ARG A 591 -20.76 2.13 1.98
C ARG A 591 -20.47 3.59 1.57
N LEU A 592 -20.31 3.86 0.27
CA LEU A 592 -19.84 5.14 -0.31
C LEU A 592 -18.48 5.65 0.20
N ASP A 593 -17.67 4.80 0.85
CA ASP A 593 -16.27 5.11 1.19
C ASP A 593 -15.35 4.94 -0.03
N THR A 594 -15.61 5.80 -1.01
CA THR A 594 -14.91 5.87 -2.29
C THR A 594 -13.45 6.26 -2.14
N ARG A 595 -13.07 6.93 -1.05
CA ARG A 595 -11.67 7.28 -0.76
C ARG A 595 -10.89 6.06 -0.27
N THR A 596 -11.43 5.31 0.69
CA THR A 596 -10.84 4.03 1.13
C THR A 596 -10.75 3.04 -0.03
N ALA A 597 -11.79 2.93 -0.86
CA ALA A 597 -11.74 2.10 -2.08
C ALA A 597 -10.59 2.53 -3.02
N TRP A 598 -10.44 3.83 -3.27
CA TRP A 598 -9.34 4.35 -4.08
C TRP A 598 -7.96 4.05 -3.45
N GLN A 599 -7.81 4.13 -2.12
CA GLN A 599 -6.58 3.75 -1.40
C GLN A 599 -6.26 2.26 -1.55
N LEU A 600 -7.25 1.39 -1.36
CA LEU A 600 -7.13 -0.07 -1.47
C LEU A 600 -6.69 -0.49 -2.89
N LEU A 601 -7.21 0.19 -3.90
CA LEU A 601 -6.92 -0.13 -5.31
C LEU A 601 -5.65 0.55 -5.83
N ALA A 602 -5.28 1.73 -5.31
CA ALA A 602 -3.97 2.36 -5.58
C ALA A 602 -2.79 1.58 -5.00
N ASN A 603 -3.11 0.66 -4.09
CA ASN A 603 -2.19 -0.24 -3.45
C ASN A 603 -1.94 -1.50 -4.31
N GLY A 604 -2.95 -2.06 -4.99
CA GLY A 604 -2.88 -3.30 -5.78
C GLY A 604 -1.97 -3.28 -7.00
N SER A 605 -1.88 -4.42 -7.70
CA SER A 605 -1.10 -4.51 -8.94
C SER A 605 -1.71 -3.67 -10.08
N PRO A 606 -1.01 -3.52 -11.23
CA PRO A 606 -1.55 -2.87 -12.41
C PRO A 606 -2.91 -3.41 -12.88
N ALA A 607 -3.28 -4.66 -12.57
CA ALA A 607 -4.60 -5.22 -12.89
C ALA A 607 -5.76 -4.46 -12.22
N LEU A 608 -5.55 -3.82 -11.06
CA LEU A 608 -6.58 -3.02 -10.39
C LEU A 608 -6.66 -1.57 -10.90
N THR A 609 -5.84 -1.15 -11.87
CA THR A 609 -5.74 0.25 -12.33
C THR A 609 -7.07 0.81 -12.83
N ASP A 610 -7.82 0.07 -13.63
CA ASP A 610 -9.10 0.55 -14.17
C ASP A 610 -10.15 0.75 -13.08
N ALA A 611 -10.19 -0.18 -12.11
CA ALA A 611 -11.09 -0.10 -10.97
C ALA A 611 -10.68 1.03 -10.01
N ARG A 612 -9.37 1.22 -9.79
CA ARG A 612 -8.81 2.37 -9.05
C ARG A 612 -9.25 3.69 -9.66
N ASP A 613 -9.11 3.83 -10.97
CA ASP A 613 -9.43 5.06 -11.68
C ASP A 613 -10.94 5.28 -11.76
N ALA A 614 -11.75 4.22 -11.80
CA ALA A 614 -13.20 4.29 -11.65
C ALA A 614 -13.61 4.73 -10.24
N ALA A 615 -12.99 4.21 -9.18
CA ALA A 615 -13.19 4.66 -7.80
C ALA A 615 -12.79 6.13 -7.62
N ALA A 616 -11.66 6.56 -8.19
CA ALA A 616 -11.22 7.95 -8.18
C ALA A 616 -12.18 8.89 -8.93
N ARG A 617 -12.75 8.45 -10.05
CA ARG A 617 -13.80 9.19 -10.78
C ARG A 617 -15.07 9.31 -9.94
N LEU A 618 -15.58 8.20 -9.38
CA LEU A 618 -16.77 8.19 -8.53
C LEU A 618 -16.59 9.08 -7.28
N HIS A 619 -15.42 9.04 -6.66
CA HIS A 619 -15.06 9.91 -5.55
C HIS A 619 -15.11 11.41 -5.95
N ARG A 620 -14.55 11.76 -7.11
CA ARG A 620 -14.58 13.12 -7.65
C ARG A 620 -16.00 13.56 -8.03
N ASP A 621 -16.82 12.68 -8.58
CA ASP A 621 -18.22 12.97 -8.89
C ASP A 621 -19.03 13.25 -7.62
N LEU A 622 -18.79 12.48 -6.56
CA LEU A 622 -19.47 12.58 -5.26
C LEU A 622 -19.06 13.81 -4.44
N TYR A 623 -17.77 14.14 -4.39
CA TYR A 623 -17.27 15.22 -3.51
C TYR A 623 -16.79 16.47 -4.27
N GLY A 624 -16.63 16.43 -5.59
CA GLY A 624 -15.95 17.48 -6.39
C GLY A 624 -16.51 18.89 -6.19
N HIS A 625 -15.63 19.89 -6.29
CA HIS A 625 -15.97 21.30 -6.12
C HIS A 625 -16.62 21.88 -7.39
N ALA A 626 -17.57 22.80 -7.21
CA ALA A 626 -18.08 23.67 -8.27
C ALA A 626 -17.15 24.88 -8.43
N ASN A 627 -16.60 25.08 -9.63
CA ASN A 627 -15.76 26.25 -9.92
C ASN A 627 -16.58 27.54 -9.80
N ALA A 628 -15.88 28.68 -9.66
CA ALA A 628 -16.51 30.01 -9.62
C ALA A 628 -17.42 30.28 -10.85
N THR A 629 -17.10 29.68 -12.00
CA THR A 629 -17.86 29.77 -13.26
C THR A 629 -18.97 28.72 -13.42
N THR A 630 -19.08 27.74 -12.52
CA THR A 630 -20.10 26.67 -12.61
C THR A 630 -21.49 27.24 -12.31
N SER A 631 -22.39 27.17 -13.30
CA SER A 631 -23.75 27.70 -13.23
C SER A 631 -24.61 27.05 -12.14
N MET A 632 -25.62 27.77 -11.65
CA MET A 632 -26.55 27.26 -10.64
C MET A 632 -27.29 25.99 -11.11
N ASP A 633 -27.65 25.91 -12.40
CA ASP A 633 -28.29 24.72 -12.98
C ASP A 633 -27.36 23.48 -12.91
N ALA A 634 -26.08 23.65 -13.22
CA ALA A 634 -25.07 22.59 -13.13
C ALA A 634 -24.80 22.17 -11.67
N ARG A 635 -24.75 23.13 -10.73
CA ARG A 635 -24.64 22.85 -9.28
C ARG A 635 -25.84 22.05 -8.78
N CYS A 636 -27.07 22.45 -9.15
CA CYS A 636 -28.29 21.75 -8.76
C CYS A 636 -28.39 20.37 -9.41
N LYS A 637 -27.97 20.20 -10.68
CA LYS A 637 -27.88 18.89 -11.33
C LYS A 637 -26.90 17.95 -10.61
N ALA A 638 -25.72 18.45 -10.23
CA ALA A 638 -24.75 17.68 -9.44
C ALA A 638 -25.31 17.33 -8.05
N ALA A 639 -26.03 18.24 -7.39
CA ALA A 639 -26.67 18.00 -6.11
C ALA A 639 -27.73 16.88 -6.19
N CYS A 640 -28.60 16.88 -7.22
CA CYS A 640 -29.59 15.83 -7.44
C CYS A 640 -28.91 14.45 -7.56
N ARG A 641 -27.92 14.32 -8.46
CA ARG A 641 -27.17 13.08 -8.70
C ARG A 641 -26.50 12.52 -7.44
N ARG A 642 -25.91 13.40 -6.62
CA ARG A 642 -25.26 13.02 -5.34
C ARG A 642 -26.27 12.50 -4.32
N LEU A 643 -27.40 13.19 -4.17
CA LEU A 643 -28.46 12.80 -3.24
C LEU A 643 -29.16 11.51 -3.67
N GLU A 644 -29.36 11.30 -4.97
CA GLU A 644 -29.92 10.06 -5.53
C GLU A 644 -28.99 8.86 -5.32
N LEU A 645 -27.67 9.03 -5.52
CA LEU A 645 -26.68 8.00 -5.18
C LEU A 645 -26.70 7.66 -3.69
N ILE A 646 -26.78 8.67 -2.81
CA ILE A 646 -26.82 8.47 -1.36
C ILE A 646 -28.11 7.77 -0.93
N ALA A 647 -29.26 8.17 -1.48
CA ALA A 647 -30.54 7.52 -1.22
C ALA A 647 -30.62 6.08 -1.77
N HIS A 648 -29.81 5.75 -2.78
CA HIS A 648 -29.69 4.38 -3.30
C HIS A 648 -28.79 3.50 -2.43
N VAL A 649 -27.60 3.98 -2.06
CA VAL A 649 -26.54 3.15 -1.44
C VAL A 649 -26.62 3.13 0.08
N LEU A 650 -27.01 4.24 0.71
CA LEU A 650 -27.09 4.38 2.17
C LEU A 650 -28.54 4.35 2.67
N ALA A 651 -29.43 3.67 1.95
CA ALA A 651 -30.86 3.62 2.24
C ALA A 651 -31.16 3.16 3.67
N ASP A 652 -30.44 2.13 4.14
CA ASP A 652 -30.60 1.54 5.47
C ASP A 652 -29.65 2.12 6.53
N GLU A 653 -28.84 3.11 6.15
CA GLU A 653 -27.76 3.71 6.96
C GLU A 653 -28.04 5.20 7.24
N PRO A 654 -29.04 5.52 8.10
CA PRO A 654 -29.60 6.88 8.23
C PRO A 654 -28.59 7.93 8.69
N TRP A 655 -27.66 7.58 9.58
CA TRP A 655 -26.61 8.50 10.05
C TRP A 655 -25.54 8.76 8.97
N PRO A 656 -24.90 7.72 8.37
CA PRO A 656 -24.05 7.91 7.19
C PRO A 656 -24.73 8.67 6.06
N ALA A 657 -26.01 8.38 5.75
CA ALA A 657 -26.77 9.08 4.72
C ALA A 657 -26.92 10.58 5.02
N CYS A 658 -27.38 10.95 6.21
CA CYS A 658 -27.54 12.37 6.61
C CYS A 658 -26.22 13.13 6.59
N TYR A 659 -25.16 12.53 7.14
CA TYR A 659 -23.84 13.15 7.19
C TYR A 659 -23.29 13.38 5.79
N THR A 660 -23.23 12.31 4.98
CA THR A 660 -22.70 12.36 3.61
C THR A 660 -23.50 13.34 2.75
N ALA A 661 -24.84 13.31 2.81
CA ALA A 661 -25.69 14.17 2.00
C ALA A 661 -25.52 15.67 2.29
N VAL A 662 -25.09 16.06 3.49
CA VAL A 662 -24.77 17.46 3.80
C VAL A 662 -23.35 17.82 3.36
N GLU A 663 -22.36 16.99 3.65
CA GLU A 663 -20.95 17.30 3.31
C GLU A 663 -20.63 17.19 1.80
N VAL A 664 -21.39 16.43 1.01
CA VAL A 664 -21.24 16.43 -0.47
C VAL A 664 -21.81 17.68 -1.13
N LEU A 665 -22.60 18.48 -0.41
CA LEU A 665 -23.23 19.71 -0.91
C LEU A 665 -22.46 20.97 -0.48
N ARG A 666 -21.91 21.00 0.75
CA ARG A 666 -21.25 22.18 1.33
C ARG A 666 -19.79 21.88 1.73
N PRO A 667 -18.86 22.85 1.65
CA PRO A 667 -18.92 24.01 0.76
C PRO A 667 -18.72 23.60 -0.73
N GLY A 668 -18.63 22.29 -1.03
CA GLY A 668 -18.28 21.75 -2.34
C GLY A 668 -19.12 22.26 -3.52
N LEU A 669 -20.45 22.27 -3.43
CA LEU A 669 -21.31 22.83 -4.50
C LEU A 669 -21.86 24.21 -4.15
N PHE A 670 -22.13 24.44 -2.86
CA PHE A 670 -22.73 25.68 -2.35
C PHE A 670 -21.88 26.26 -1.22
N GLY A 671 -21.42 27.49 -1.38
CA GLY A 671 -20.66 28.20 -0.36
C GLY A 671 -21.48 28.42 0.93
N TRP A 672 -20.82 28.69 2.05
CA TRP A 672 -21.48 28.78 3.36
C TRP A 672 -22.67 29.76 3.44
N ALA A 673 -22.62 30.86 2.69
CA ALA A 673 -23.73 31.82 2.58
C ALA A 673 -24.89 31.23 1.75
N GLU A 674 -24.62 30.70 0.56
CA GLU A 674 -25.58 30.03 -0.32
C GLU A 674 -26.28 28.87 0.41
N TRP A 675 -25.51 27.99 1.05
CA TRP A 675 -26.03 26.87 1.85
C TRP A 675 -26.94 27.33 2.99
N THR A 676 -26.66 28.47 3.60
CA THR A 676 -27.50 29.02 4.68
C THR A 676 -28.81 29.57 4.14
N ALA A 677 -28.78 30.31 3.03
CA ALA A 677 -29.99 30.76 2.35
C ALA A 677 -30.86 29.58 1.85
N LEU A 678 -30.25 28.53 1.30
CA LEU A 678 -30.94 27.32 0.85
C LEU A 678 -31.66 26.60 2.00
N ARG A 679 -31.02 26.42 3.16
CA ARG A 679 -31.65 25.82 4.36
C ARG A 679 -32.74 26.69 4.98
N GLN A 680 -32.65 28.02 4.83
CA GLN A 680 -33.73 28.92 5.24
C GLN A 680 -34.93 28.76 4.30
N ARG A 681 -34.70 28.74 2.98
CA ARG A 681 -35.76 28.61 1.97
C ARG A 681 -36.45 27.25 1.94
N PHE A 682 -35.70 26.14 1.99
CA PHE A 682 -36.26 24.80 1.80
C PHE A 682 -36.25 23.98 3.09
N ALA A 683 -37.44 23.52 3.51
CA ALA A 683 -37.59 22.72 4.73
C ALA A 683 -36.81 21.39 4.74
N PRO A 684 -36.72 20.62 3.63
CA PRO A 684 -35.96 19.36 3.64
C PRO A 684 -34.47 19.55 3.92
N LEU A 685 -33.82 20.54 3.28
CA LEU A 685 -32.41 20.87 3.55
C LEU A 685 -32.19 21.30 5.00
N ARG A 686 -33.18 21.96 5.62
CA ARG A 686 -33.15 22.36 7.03
C ARG A 686 -33.18 21.15 7.96
N LYS A 687 -34.10 20.21 7.73
CA LYS A 687 -34.27 18.98 8.52
C LYS A 687 -33.08 18.02 8.34
N LEU A 688 -32.63 17.81 7.11
CA LEU A 688 -31.45 16.98 6.81
C LEU A 688 -30.19 17.50 7.51
N ASN A 689 -29.98 18.83 7.51
CA ASN A 689 -28.91 19.47 8.29
C ASN A 689 -29.13 19.34 9.82
N ALA A 690 -30.36 19.27 10.31
CA ALA A 690 -30.64 19.00 11.71
C ALA A 690 -30.23 17.56 12.07
N TYR A 691 -30.70 16.55 11.33
CA TYR A 691 -30.31 15.15 11.55
C TYR A 691 -28.80 14.92 11.44
N ARG A 692 -28.10 15.56 10.47
CA ARG A 692 -26.64 15.55 10.41
C ARG A 692 -26.00 16.05 11.70
N ASN A 693 -26.56 17.08 12.33
CA ASN A 693 -26.05 17.64 13.58
C ASN A 693 -26.32 16.74 14.80
N GLU A 694 -27.14 15.70 14.68
CA GLU A 694 -27.39 14.70 15.72
C GLU A 694 -26.48 13.46 15.61
N THR A 695 -25.69 13.36 14.53
CA THR A 695 -24.78 12.23 14.31
C THR A 695 -23.61 12.22 15.30
N PRO A 696 -23.03 11.03 15.62
CA PRO A 696 -21.82 10.89 16.44
C PRO A 696 -20.58 11.66 15.94
N TYR A 697 -20.61 12.19 14.73
CA TYR A 697 -19.51 12.94 14.09
C TYR A 697 -19.64 14.47 14.27
N ALA A 698 -20.85 15.00 14.48
CA ALA A 698 -21.10 16.44 14.48
C ALA A 698 -20.85 17.10 15.84
N HIS A 699 -20.30 18.33 15.83
CA HIS A 699 -20.19 19.17 17.04
C HIS A 699 -19.44 18.50 18.22
N LEU A 700 -18.34 17.81 17.92
CA LEU A 700 -17.49 17.15 18.94
C LEU A 700 -17.01 18.12 20.03
N LEU A 701 -16.76 19.38 19.69
CA LEU A 701 -16.43 20.46 20.65
C LEU A 701 -17.58 20.78 21.62
N ASP A 702 -18.83 20.67 21.18
CA ASP A 702 -20.00 20.97 22.02
C ASP A 702 -20.20 19.83 23.01
N ARG A 703 -20.13 18.59 22.52
CA ARG A 703 -20.20 17.39 23.37
C ARG A 703 -19.04 17.30 24.38
N LEU A 704 -17.82 17.71 23.98
CA LEU A 704 -16.68 17.86 24.89
C LEU A 704 -16.84 19.01 25.91
N ARG A 705 -17.77 19.95 25.71
CA ARG A 705 -18.15 20.98 26.69
C ARG A 705 -19.28 20.49 27.60
N GLU A 706 -20.35 19.92 27.04
CA GLU A 706 -21.48 19.36 27.79
C GLU A 706 -20.99 18.31 28.81
N GLY A 707 -20.10 17.40 28.39
CA GLY A 707 -19.49 16.39 29.28
C GLY A 707 -18.59 16.96 30.39
N ARG A 708 -18.05 18.19 30.24
CA ARG A 708 -17.34 18.89 31.34
C ARG A 708 -18.30 19.52 32.34
N ALA A 709 -19.50 19.91 31.90
CA ALA A 709 -20.46 20.64 32.72
C ALA A 709 -21.28 19.72 33.66
N GLY A 710 -21.07 18.40 33.62
CA GLY A 710 -21.86 17.43 34.38
C GLY A 710 -23.33 17.35 33.94
N GLN A 711 -23.71 18.09 32.91
CA GLN A 711 -25.04 18.01 32.33
C GLN A 711 -25.16 16.65 31.63
N ALA A 712 -26.05 15.80 32.16
CA ALA A 712 -26.33 14.49 31.58
C ALA A 712 -26.58 14.65 30.07
N ALA A 713 -25.76 13.96 29.27
CA ALA A 713 -25.77 14.08 27.81
C ALA A 713 -27.21 13.96 27.31
N LYS A 714 -27.72 15.03 26.68
CA LYS A 714 -29.15 15.18 26.36
C LYS A 714 -29.63 13.93 25.61
N ALA A 715 -30.56 13.21 26.25
CA ALA A 715 -31.23 11.98 25.83
C ALA A 715 -30.62 11.29 24.59
N ARG A 716 -29.86 10.20 24.84
CA ARG A 716 -29.35 9.21 23.86
C ARG A 716 -30.08 9.29 22.50
N LYS A 717 -29.53 10.05 21.56
CA LYS A 717 -30.13 10.18 20.23
C LYS A 717 -29.91 8.87 19.49
N ARG A 718 -30.98 8.11 19.31
CA ARG A 718 -30.99 6.96 18.39
C ARG A 718 -30.93 7.49 16.95
N PRO A 719 -30.41 6.71 15.99
CA PRO A 719 -30.57 7.05 14.58
C PRO A 719 -32.05 7.22 14.24
N PRO A 720 -32.41 8.23 13.42
CA PRO A 720 -33.77 8.35 12.88
C PRO A 720 -34.08 7.17 11.97
N ALA A 721 -35.36 6.82 11.82
CA ALA A 721 -35.77 5.73 10.96
C ALA A 721 -35.37 6.00 9.49
N SER A 722 -34.82 4.99 8.81
CA SER A 722 -34.28 5.06 7.45
C SER A 722 -35.24 5.72 6.45
N GLN A 723 -36.53 5.37 6.50
CA GLN A 723 -37.58 5.94 5.66
C GLN A 723 -37.70 7.47 5.78
N VAL A 724 -37.55 8.03 6.99
CA VAL A 724 -37.62 9.48 7.22
C VAL A 724 -36.46 10.18 6.50
N ILE A 725 -35.26 9.59 6.53
CA ILE A 725 -34.10 10.16 5.84
C ILE A 725 -34.26 10.06 4.33
N LEU A 726 -34.77 8.96 3.81
CA LEU A 726 -35.09 8.80 2.39
C LEU A 726 -36.13 9.83 1.89
N GLU A 727 -37.14 10.14 2.70
CA GLU A 727 -38.13 11.18 2.39
C GLU A 727 -37.50 12.58 2.36
N GLU A 728 -36.68 12.94 3.34
CA GLU A 728 -35.98 14.23 3.35
C GLU A 728 -34.96 14.35 2.20
N LEU A 729 -34.25 13.27 1.83
CA LEU A 729 -33.37 13.23 0.66
C LEU A 729 -34.14 13.46 -0.65
N ARG A 730 -35.28 12.80 -0.84
CA ARG A 730 -36.17 13.03 -2.01
C ARG A 730 -36.72 14.46 -2.03
N GLY A 731 -37.10 15.00 -0.87
CA GLY A 731 -37.51 16.40 -0.73
C GLY A 731 -36.40 17.39 -1.10
N CYS A 732 -35.14 17.08 -0.78
CA CYS A 732 -33.98 17.87 -1.20
C CYS A 732 -33.75 17.80 -2.72
N VAL A 733 -33.91 16.63 -3.35
CA VAL A 733 -33.85 16.48 -4.82
C VAL A 733 -34.93 17.34 -5.48
N GLY A 734 -36.18 17.29 -4.99
CA GLY A 734 -37.27 18.14 -5.48
C GLY A 734 -36.93 19.64 -5.41
N ALA A 735 -36.45 20.10 -4.25
CA ALA A 735 -36.01 21.48 -4.06
C ALA A 735 -34.88 21.91 -5.03
N PHE A 736 -33.95 21.01 -5.37
CA PHE A 736 -32.92 21.31 -6.38
C PHE A 736 -33.46 21.29 -7.81
N GLN A 737 -34.44 20.45 -8.14
CA GLN A 737 -35.11 20.50 -9.46
C GLN A 737 -35.92 21.80 -9.64
N GLU A 738 -36.53 22.36 -8.60
CA GLU A 738 -37.18 23.68 -8.66
C GLU A 738 -36.21 24.80 -9.06
N LEU A 739 -34.96 24.75 -8.56
CA LEU A 739 -33.92 25.72 -8.85
C LEU A 739 -33.29 25.57 -10.24
N ARG A 740 -33.54 24.46 -10.94
CA ARG A 740 -33.05 24.23 -12.31
C ARG A 740 -33.89 24.97 -13.34
N SER A 741 -33.23 25.33 -14.43
CA SER A 741 -33.85 26.00 -15.58
C SER A 741 -35.02 25.16 -16.11
N PRO A 742 -36.17 25.73 -16.51
CA PRO A 742 -37.35 24.95 -16.90
C PRO A 742 -37.09 23.89 -17.99
N ARG A 743 -36.21 24.17 -18.95
CA ARG A 743 -35.77 23.23 -20.01
C ARG A 743 -34.81 22.14 -19.52
N SER A 744 -34.18 22.33 -18.36
CA SER A 744 -33.24 21.39 -17.72
C SER A 744 -33.92 20.49 -16.67
N ARG A 745 -35.15 20.81 -16.23
CA ARG A 745 -35.87 20.03 -15.21
C ARG A 745 -36.16 18.63 -15.73
N GLN A 746 -35.93 17.63 -14.89
CA GLN A 746 -36.20 16.23 -15.20
C GLN A 746 -37.34 15.73 -14.30
N SER A 747 -38.31 15.03 -14.89
CA SER A 747 -39.37 14.30 -14.17
C SER A 747 -38.88 12.96 -13.61
N GLU A 748 -37.79 12.42 -14.16
CA GLU A 748 -37.19 11.14 -13.74
C GLU A 748 -35.84 11.36 -13.03
N PRO A 749 -35.43 10.43 -12.13
CA PRO A 749 -34.14 10.51 -11.44
C PRO A 749 -32.93 10.42 -12.38
N ASP A 750 -31.89 11.21 -12.13
CA ASP A 750 -30.65 11.24 -12.90
C ASP A 750 -29.66 10.15 -12.42
N ARG A 751 -30.01 8.90 -12.76
CA ARG A 751 -29.30 7.68 -12.32
C ARG A 751 -27.86 7.50 -12.83
N GLU A 752 -27.23 8.51 -13.45
CA GLU A 752 -25.89 8.39 -14.03
C GLU A 752 -24.84 7.95 -12.99
N LEU A 753 -24.86 8.53 -11.78
CA LEU A 753 -23.91 8.14 -10.72
C LEU A 753 -24.24 6.79 -10.09
N VAL A 754 -25.53 6.43 -10.02
CA VAL A 754 -25.97 5.10 -9.59
C VAL A 754 -25.41 4.05 -10.55
N THR A 755 -25.59 4.21 -11.86
CA THR A 755 -25.05 3.30 -12.88
C THR A 755 -23.52 3.16 -12.81
N ARG A 756 -22.78 4.27 -12.56
CA ARG A 756 -21.32 4.21 -12.36
C ARG A 756 -20.92 3.45 -11.09
N HIS A 757 -21.66 3.63 -10.00
CA HIS A 757 -21.47 2.91 -8.75
C HIS A 757 -21.73 1.41 -8.92
N THR A 758 -22.85 1.02 -9.51
CA THR A 758 -23.21 -0.39 -9.77
C THR A 758 -22.14 -1.07 -10.61
N ARG A 759 -21.72 -0.46 -11.74
CA ARG A 759 -20.66 -1.01 -12.59
C ARG A 759 -19.31 -1.15 -11.88
N LEU A 760 -18.97 -0.25 -10.96
CA LEU A 760 -17.76 -0.37 -10.15
C LEU A 760 -17.87 -1.53 -9.14
N CYS A 761 -19.02 -1.71 -8.49
CA CYS A 761 -19.26 -2.86 -7.62
C CYS A 761 -19.13 -4.19 -8.39
N GLU A 762 -19.77 -4.31 -9.56
CA GLU A 762 -19.68 -5.48 -10.45
C GLU A 762 -18.23 -5.77 -10.88
N GLN A 763 -17.47 -4.75 -11.28
CA GLN A 763 -16.07 -4.88 -11.66
C GLN A 763 -15.21 -5.37 -10.48
N LEU A 764 -15.42 -4.81 -9.29
CA LEU A 764 -14.67 -5.18 -8.08
C LEU A 764 -15.07 -6.55 -7.52
N GLU A 765 -16.33 -6.96 -7.73
CA GLU A 765 -16.79 -8.30 -7.37
C GLU A 765 -16.18 -9.35 -8.27
N LYS A 766 -16.16 -9.13 -9.60
CA LYS A 766 -15.48 -10.02 -10.55
C LYS A 766 -13.98 -10.14 -10.26
N LEU A 767 -13.29 -9.01 -10.04
CA LEU A 767 -11.87 -9.01 -9.64
C LEU A 767 -11.63 -9.68 -8.28
N GLY A 768 -12.66 -9.80 -7.43
CA GLY A 768 -12.62 -10.42 -6.11
C GLY A 768 -13.16 -11.85 -6.04
N GLU A 769 -13.49 -12.49 -7.17
CA GLU A 769 -14.04 -13.86 -7.20
C GLU A 769 -13.04 -14.89 -6.65
N ASP A 770 -11.76 -14.80 -7.05
CA ASP A 770 -10.67 -15.70 -6.62
C ASP A 770 -10.26 -15.53 -5.13
N ALA A 771 -10.90 -14.62 -4.39
CA ALA A 771 -10.69 -14.40 -2.95
C ALA A 771 -11.81 -15.00 -2.07
N ARG A 772 -12.73 -15.78 -2.65
CA ARG A 772 -13.79 -16.49 -1.95
C ARG A 772 -13.44 -17.96 -1.72
#